data_AF-A0A951LK28-F1
#
_entry.id   AF-A0A951LK28-F1
#
_cell.length_a   1.000
_cell.length_b   1.000
_cell.length_c   1.000
_cell.angle_alpha   90.00
_cell.angle_beta   90.00
_cell.angle_gamma   90.00
#
_symmetry.space_group_name_H-M   'P 1'
#
loop_
_entity.id
_entity.type
_entity.pdbx_description
1 polymer ?
#
loop_
_entity_poly.entity_id
_entity_poly.type
_entity_poly.pdbx_seq_one_letter_code
_entity_poly.pdbx_strand_id
1 'polypeptide(L)'
;MLRKLFPLLYLAFSLSAAWAVPIKGKVVGPDGKPVVGAQVLIRQDPFQDKTLTLATDQDGLFKTDLEPLANTAQAFGTATVYAPPLALATVSLAPGDNLIKLESATQVQGVVRDREDKPISDAIVKLQYTQPVPPPEDHWNLTTVPEAWDSKFTVKSGADGQWSITGITPSSLAGIALDDPRYAHQVIQVKAGAPATDAVITARPGAIVTGHVVYADGKPAQDIKVIGIKQGAWGHAQTAADGTYYLASLPSGAITVAVVDPSGQIVAPAISDIELKTGETTKIADFKLMEGALIEGTVTDSASNAPLAGVPLTCYGPHQPARGGGFRIVRTDKAGHYQLRVAPGKNIISVWAQVPKYLPLTKPIQVDIKQGETWQAPIQMVKGLSLVGTVVDKEGKPVANAKFKATLDYQSNHDAQWMEELEADADNMGQWTMDGLAHGKWHLSSAGEWDVISPNEVTVPLDAPLHVTVQKATLWTLKGRVITKGQQPLAGVDIKASVEIYNGYSLRSTVREVQTDAQGQFTIDKLRPTVKLSLATNMHGYNYVSGGQVTQQNAGFVAQDIVLVPLTSRITGRVVDTEGKPVPGAKVMSPDGEIDVQAVADADGKFVLSAVPASQVMVVAGYKGRIGEAHGISSNTAVNITLAPPKPPVASDVQRAYDLLEEVWADTEGMKFYREDIPIVLAADAPDLALKIARKKDGSVDDSMMSQIISNLARSNPAQAAVWAPPNLHQMQNAGAIFTASISLGLAVADINPALARDLYNRAKAYDKGHTDNAAVDQQSIIMRAVSLSKLARRIGAKDEAKQFVAKAVEVFKTIKDKNQEWILCWIAAVDYDQTSKIIDELPSEQRKSVLEEAVMRGANYDPQIARRWLDQLIALEKTDLRSGGAAGLAAQVLIPIIGKTDPAGVLEIARSIPERFYKADTLTLAAQFQPKDVALRVLHEAANAASNQPFDKVGNLARIAALAYNLDPQYGLEVFAMAREAWDSTKAERADGRGAGPNGDDGTAALAYYYSRIDPAESRLLLETEFSRWRRSLAGILDGQDRNKQIGSIATAMVAIDIERAIEMSWIIPTAGRNNGWSPPQLDAQRAIAQYLLLSDNQRHERPFNQWTNSNFFD
;
A
#
# COMPACT_ATOMS: atom_id res chain seq x y z
N MET A 1 7.07 55.55 52.38
CA MET A 1 5.86 54.71 52.57
C MET A 1 5.81 53.48 51.65
N LEU A 2 6.39 53.50 50.44
CA LEU A 2 6.38 52.37 49.47
C LEU A 2 7.35 51.19 49.73
N ARG A 3 8.10 51.15 50.84
CA ARG A 3 9.05 50.05 51.16
C ARG A 3 8.56 49.05 52.21
N LYS A 4 7.35 49.22 52.76
CA LYS A 4 6.78 48.33 53.79
C LYS A 4 5.65 47.40 53.29
N LEU A 5 5.31 47.45 52.00
CA LEU A 5 4.27 46.60 51.38
C LEU A 5 4.81 45.37 50.63
N PHE A 6 6.13 45.24 50.48
CA PHE A 6 6.74 44.14 49.72
C PHE A 6 6.69 42.74 50.37
N PRO A 7 6.73 42.56 51.71
CA PRO A 7 6.67 41.21 52.30
C PRO A 7 5.25 40.61 52.35
N LEU A 8 4.20 41.43 52.23
CA LEU A 8 2.80 40.98 52.27
C LEU A 8 2.28 40.53 50.90
N LEU A 9 2.85 41.03 49.80
CA LEU A 9 2.54 40.52 48.46
C LEU A 9 3.24 39.18 48.15
N TYR A 10 4.36 38.88 48.82
CA TYR A 10 5.09 37.62 48.61
C TYR A 10 4.43 36.41 49.32
N LEU A 11 3.71 36.63 50.43
CA LEU A 11 2.92 35.56 51.06
C LEU A 11 1.57 35.29 50.38
N ALA A 12 1.07 36.21 49.54
CA ALA A 12 -0.13 36.02 48.74
C ALA A 12 0.15 35.34 47.38
N PHE A 13 1.41 35.33 46.92
CA PHE A 13 1.83 34.67 45.67
C PHE A 13 2.53 33.32 45.89
N SER A 14 2.68 32.84 47.13
CA SER A 14 3.20 31.50 47.45
C SER A 14 2.13 30.52 47.93
N LEU A 15 0.84 30.84 47.72
CA LEU A 15 -0.30 29.96 48.02
C LEU A 15 -1.23 29.84 46.79
N SER A 16 -0.68 29.70 45.59
CA SER A 16 -1.39 28.94 44.56
C SER A 16 -1.07 27.46 44.77
N ALA A 17 -1.62 26.88 45.84
CA ALA A 17 -2.07 25.50 45.69
C ALA A 17 -3.01 25.55 44.47
N ALA A 18 -2.58 24.98 43.35
CA ALA A 18 -3.50 24.74 42.25
C ALA A 18 -4.60 23.85 42.84
N TRP A 19 -5.73 24.43 43.22
CA TRP A 19 -6.90 23.65 43.56
C TRP A 19 -7.23 22.92 42.26
N ALA A 20 -6.93 21.62 42.21
CA ALA A 20 -7.37 20.77 41.11
C ALA A 20 -8.87 21.02 40.96
N VAL A 21 -9.30 21.57 39.82
CA VAL A 21 -10.73 21.75 39.56
C VAL A 21 -11.29 20.34 39.53
N PRO A 22 -12.11 19.93 40.50
CA PRO A 22 -12.55 18.55 40.58
C PRO A 22 -13.39 18.23 39.35
N ILE A 23 -13.10 17.11 38.70
CA ILE A 23 -13.94 16.60 37.63
C ILE A 23 -15.22 16.11 38.29
N LYS A 24 -16.33 16.72 37.90
CA LYS A 24 -17.67 16.27 38.27
C LYS A 24 -18.32 15.72 37.01
N GLY A 25 -19.05 14.63 37.13
CA GLY A 25 -19.84 14.12 36.03
C GLY A 25 -21.21 13.69 36.47
N LYS A 26 -22.18 13.83 35.57
CA LYS A 26 -23.56 13.37 35.73
C LYS A 26 -23.87 12.34 34.66
N VAL A 27 -24.27 11.14 35.07
CA VAL A 27 -24.72 10.08 34.16
C VAL A 27 -26.24 10.09 34.09
N VAL A 28 -26.78 10.19 32.88
CA VAL A 28 -28.22 10.18 32.62
C VAL A 28 -28.59 9.13 31.56
N GLY A 29 -29.78 8.56 31.68
CA GLY A 29 -30.32 7.61 30.72
C GLY A 29 -30.90 8.28 29.46
N PRO A 30 -31.47 7.49 28.54
CA PRO A 30 -32.06 8.00 27.29
C PRO A 30 -33.18 9.01 27.51
N ASP A 31 -33.95 8.84 28.60
CA ASP A 31 -35.05 9.70 29.05
C ASP A 31 -34.59 10.95 29.83
N GLY A 32 -33.27 11.13 29.99
CA GLY A 32 -32.66 12.25 30.71
C GLY A 32 -32.68 12.11 32.24
N LYS A 33 -33.19 11.00 32.80
CA LYS A 33 -33.16 10.78 34.25
C LYS A 33 -31.77 10.33 34.73
N PRO A 34 -31.38 10.66 35.98
CA PRO A 34 -30.13 10.17 36.56
C PRO A 34 -30.03 8.64 36.59
N VAL A 35 -28.84 8.12 36.29
CA VAL A 35 -28.53 6.69 36.42
C VAL A 35 -27.80 6.48 37.74
N VAL A 36 -28.47 5.85 38.71
CA VAL A 36 -27.92 5.59 40.06
C VAL A 36 -27.06 4.33 40.04
N GLY A 37 -25.89 4.36 40.68
CA GLY A 37 -25.00 3.21 40.79
C GLY A 37 -24.30 2.80 39.49
N ALA A 38 -24.28 3.68 38.47
CA ALA A 38 -23.50 3.46 37.25
C ALA A 38 -22.02 3.34 37.60
N GLN A 39 -21.36 2.30 37.09
CA GLN A 39 -19.92 2.11 37.30
C GLN A 39 -19.18 2.99 36.29
N VAL A 40 -18.40 3.94 36.80
CA VAL A 40 -17.61 4.88 36.00
C VAL A 40 -16.15 4.52 36.18
N LEU A 41 -15.51 4.10 35.09
CA LEU A 41 -14.10 3.82 35.03
C LEU A 41 -13.40 4.99 34.35
N ILE A 42 -12.58 5.72 35.09
CA ILE A 42 -11.82 6.85 34.55
C ILE A 42 -10.41 6.38 34.22
N ARG A 43 -10.01 6.60 32.97
CA ARG A 43 -8.66 6.31 32.46
C ARG A 43 -8.00 7.61 32.05
N GLN A 44 -6.99 8.02 32.81
CA GLN A 44 -6.26 9.26 32.54
C GLN A 44 -5.19 9.08 31.45
N ASP A 45 -4.49 7.94 31.43
CA ASP A 45 -3.52 7.59 30.39
C ASP A 45 -3.79 6.13 29.96
N PRO A 46 -3.96 5.83 28.65
CA PRO A 46 -4.17 4.47 28.17
C PRO A 46 -2.99 3.52 28.43
N PHE A 47 -1.82 4.03 28.83
CA PHE A 47 -0.58 3.26 29.01
C PHE A 47 -0.04 3.23 30.45
N GLN A 48 -0.58 4.02 31.39
CA GLN A 48 -0.13 4.04 32.79
C GLN A 48 -1.20 3.64 33.81
N ASP A 49 -2.37 3.15 33.35
CA ASP A 49 -3.44 2.50 34.15
C ASP A 49 -3.69 3.09 35.54
N LYS A 50 -3.69 4.42 35.66
CA LYS A 50 -4.35 5.07 36.80
C LYS A 50 -5.85 5.01 36.55
N THR A 51 -6.43 3.88 36.94
CA THR A 51 -7.85 3.57 36.78
C THR A 51 -8.57 3.88 38.07
N LEU A 52 -9.54 4.79 38.02
CA LEU A 52 -10.46 5.04 39.14
C LEU A 52 -11.82 4.45 38.80
N THR A 53 -12.31 3.54 39.64
CA THR A 53 -13.67 3.04 39.57
C THR A 53 -14.54 3.77 40.59
N LEU A 54 -15.56 4.47 40.10
CA LEU A 54 -16.53 5.21 40.90
C LEU A 54 -17.92 4.65 40.66
N ALA A 55 -18.82 4.81 41.62
CA ALA A 55 -20.25 4.60 41.43
C ALA A 55 -20.96 5.95 41.48
N THR A 56 -21.94 6.16 40.61
CA THR A 56 -22.79 7.37 40.69
C THR A 56 -23.72 7.33 41.89
N ASP A 57 -23.97 8.50 42.49
CA ASP A 57 -24.91 8.67 43.61
C ASP A 57 -26.39 8.68 43.17
N GLN A 58 -27.30 9.05 44.08
CA GLN A 58 -28.75 9.09 43.82
C GLN A 58 -29.15 10.13 42.76
N ASP A 59 -28.32 11.14 42.52
CA ASP A 59 -28.52 12.17 41.50
C ASP A 59 -27.74 11.86 40.20
N GLY A 60 -27.15 10.66 40.11
CA GLY A 60 -26.36 10.20 38.99
C GLY A 60 -24.98 10.87 38.92
N LEU A 61 -24.52 11.47 40.02
CA LEU A 61 -23.28 12.25 40.06
C LEU A 61 -22.08 11.39 40.47
N PHE A 62 -20.92 11.68 39.89
CA PHE A 62 -19.61 11.23 40.37
C PHE A 62 -18.65 12.42 40.45
N LYS A 63 -17.66 12.32 41.33
CA LYS A 63 -16.62 13.35 41.50
C LYS A 63 -15.26 12.70 41.68
N THR A 64 -14.23 13.30 41.08
CA THR A 64 -12.84 12.95 41.32
C THR A 64 -11.94 14.18 41.35
N ASP A 65 -10.84 14.09 42.09
CA ASP A 65 -9.83 15.15 42.23
C ASP A 65 -8.61 14.86 41.32
N LEU A 66 -8.86 14.32 40.12
CA LEU A 66 -7.80 14.04 39.15
C LEU A 66 -7.15 15.34 38.66
N GLU A 67 -5.82 15.38 38.71
CA GLU A 67 -5.03 16.44 38.10
C GLU A 67 -5.01 16.31 36.57
N PRO A 68 -4.95 17.40 35.80
CA PRO A 68 -4.82 17.33 34.34
C PRO A 68 -3.50 16.63 33.94
N LEU A 69 -3.51 15.99 32.77
CA LEU A 69 -2.27 15.51 32.16
C LEU A 69 -1.34 16.70 31.88
N ALA A 70 -0.07 16.60 32.30
CA ALA A 70 0.93 17.61 31.99
C ALA A 70 1.05 17.79 30.47
N ASN A 71 0.97 19.05 30.01
CA ASN A 71 1.06 19.46 28.60
C ASN A 71 -0.06 18.97 27.66
N THR A 72 -1.28 18.69 28.14
CA THR A 72 -2.47 18.67 27.27
C THR A 72 -3.41 19.79 27.69
N ALA A 73 -3.73 20.71 26.77
CA ALA A 73 -4.55 21.88 27.10
C ALA A 73 -6.04 21.55 27.34
N GLN A 74 -6.50 20.33 27.04
CA GLN A 74 -7.94 20.05 26.90
C GLN A 74 -8.46 18.71 27.45
N ALA A 75 -7.62 17.72 27.81
CA ALA A 75 -8.11 16.39 28.20
C ALA A 75 -7.54 15.89 29.55
N PHE A 76 -8.43 15.57 30.49
CA PHE A 76 -8.09 14.99 31.79
C PHE A 76 -8.09 13.44 31.78
N GLY A 77 -8.60 12.83 30.71
CA GLY A 77 -8.77 11.39 30.57
C GLY A 77 -10.07 11.04 29.85
N THR A 78 -10.41 9.76 29.82
CA THR A 78 -11.71 9.27 29.37
C THR A 78 -12.47 8.63 30.53
N ALA A 79 -13.80 8.74 30.52
CA ALA A 79 -14.69 7.99 31.41
C ALA A 79 -15.45 6.95 30.59
N THR A 80 -15.25 5.67 30.89
CA THR A 80 -16.07 4.57 30.39
C THR A 80 -17.12 4.23 31.44
N VAL A 81 -18.39 4.18 31.05
CA VAL A 81 -19.52 4.01 31.96
C VAL A 81 -20.28 2.72 31.64
N TYR A 82 -20.50 1.91 32.67
CA TYR A 82 -21.25 0.65 32.61
C TYR A 82 -22.46 0.69 33.55
N ALA A 83 -23.67 0.59 32.98
CA ALA A 83 -24.93 0.58 33.73
C ALA A 83 -26.02 -0.23 33.02
N PRO A 84 -26.01 -1.57 33.08
CA PRO A 84 -27.05 -2.40 32.47
C PRO A 84 -28.45 -2.01 32.96
N PRO A 85 -29.48 -2.02 32.08
CA PRO A 85 -29.48 -2.50 30.70
C PRO A 85 -29.09 -1.44 29.65
N LEU A 86 -28.40 -0.36 30.03
CA LEU A 86 -27.96 0.69 29.10
C LEU A 86 -26.66 0.32 28.39
N ALA A 87 -26.41 0.92 27.23
CA ALA A 87 -25.22 0.70 26.44
C ALA A 87 -23.95 1.18 27.15
N LEU A 88 -22.85 0.46 26.93
CA LEU A 88 -21.51 0.92 27.29
C LEU A 88 -21.20 2.22 26.52
N ALA A 89 -20.61 3.20 27.19
CA ALA A 89 -20.22 4.45 26.56
C ALA A 89 -18.86 4.93 27.09
N THR A 90 -18.05 5.54 26.23
CA THR A 90 -16.83 6.25 26.63
C THR A 90 -16.90 7.70 26.19
N VAL A 91 -16.57 8.62 27.09
CA VAL A 91 -16.51 10.06 26.82
C VAL A 91 -15.18 10.65 27.27
N SER A 92 -14.70 11.67 26.56
CA SER A 92 -13.57 12.49 27.01
C SER A 92 -13.99 13.39 28.17
N LEU A 93 -13.13 13.53 29.17
CA LEU A 93 -13.37 14.35 30.35
C LEU A 93 -12.73 15.74 30.20
N ALA A 94 -13.55 16.77 30.44
CA ALA A 94 -13.15 18.17 30.53
C ALA A 94 -13.09 18.64 32.01
N PRO A 95 -12.37 19.72 32.32
CA PRO A 95 -12.40 20.31 33.66
C PRO A 95 -13.81 20.78 34.03
N GLY A 96 -14.23 20.53 35.28
CA GLY A 96 -15.54 20.92 35.79
C GLY A 96 -16.62 19.88 35.54
N ASP A 97 -17.82 20.32 35.12
CA ASP A 97 -19.01 19.49 34.99
C ASP A 97 -19.07 18.78 33.62
N ASN A 98 -19.26 17.46 33.64
CA ASN A 98 -19.36 16.60 32.46
C ASN A 98 -20.72 15.90 32.43
N LEU A 99 -21.44 15.93 31.30
CA LEU A 99 -22.70 15.21 31.15
C LEU A 99 -22.48 13.96 30.29
N ILE A 100 -22.77 12.78 30.85
CA ILE A 100 -22.66 11.50 30.16
C ILE A 100 -24.07 10.97 29.92
N LYS A 101 -24.50 10.94 28.65
CA LYS A 101 -25.79 10.39 28.26
C LYS A 101 -25.61 8.97 27.75
N LEU A 102 -26.24 8.01 28.41
CA LEU A 102 -26.26 6.61 27.98
C LEU A 102 -27.45 6.35 27.06
N GLU A 103 -27.25 5.45 26.11
CA GLU A 103 -28.28 4.97 25.18
C GLU A 103 -28.88 3.63 25.64
N SER A 104 -30.03 3.27 25.09
CA SER A 104 -30.57 1.92 25.27
C SER A 104 -29.62 0.90 24.63
N ALA A 105 -29.26 -0.16 25.35
CA ALA A 105 -28.40 -1.19 24.77
C ALA A 105 -29.09 -1.96 23.65
N THR A 106 -28.30 -2.38 22.67
CA THR A 106 -28.63 -3.46 21.73
C THR A 106 -27.65 -4.62 21.92
N GLN A 107 -27.76 -5.64 21.06
CA GLN A 107 -26.89 -6.80 21.03
C GLN A 107 -26.14 -6.91 19.70
N VAL A 108 -25.03 -7.63 19.75
CA VAL A 108 -24.35 -8.20 18.58
C VAL A 108 -24.36 -9.71 18.72
N GLN A 109 -24.54 -10.39 17.61
CA GLN A 109 -24.70 -11.83 17.57
C GLN A 109 -24.10 -12.37 16.28
N GLY A 110 -23.70 -13.63 16.30
CA GLY A 110 -23.06 -14.27 15.15
C GLY A 110 -22.86 -15.76 15.37
N VAL A 111 -22.07 -16.38 14.51
CA VAL A 111 -21.78 -17.83 14.54
C VAL A 111 -20.29 -18.08 14.42
N VAL A 112 -19.74 -18.98 15.23
CA VAL A 112 -18.37 -19.51 15.05
C VAL A 112 -18.43 -20.84 14.30
N ARG A 113 -17.67 -20.95 13.21
CA ARG A 113 -17.58 -22.17 12.38
C ARG A 113 -16.15 -22.53 12.04
N ASP A 114 -15.87 -23.79 11.74
CA ASP A 114 -14.58 -24.23 11.20
C ASP A 114 -14.48 -24.01 9.68
N ARG A 115 -13.36 -24.45 9.06
CA ARG A 115 -13.15 -24.32 7.61
C ARG A 115 -14.03 -25.22 6.74
N GLU A 116 -14.65 -26.24 7.34
CA GLU A 116 -15.61 -27.14 6.68
C GLU A 116 -17.06 -26.69 6.92
N ASP A 117 -17.25 -25.45 7.39
CA ASP A 117 -18.53 -24.83 7.71
C ASP A 117 -19.29 -25.50 8.88
N LYS A 118 -18.60 -26.28 9.73
CA LYS A 118 -19.22 -26.88 10.91
C LYS A 118 -19.24 -25.92 12.09
N PRO A 119 -20.34 -25.83 12.85
CA PRO A 119 -20.42 -24.97 14.02
C PRO A 119 -19.46 -25.42 15.13
N ILE A 120 -18.84 -24.45 15.81
CA ILE A 120 -17.92 -24.71 16.93
C ILE A 120 -18.60 -24.32 18.24
N SER A 121 -18.74 -25.28 19.14
CA SER A 121 -19.25 -25.05 20.49
C SER A 121 -18.17 -24.59 21.46
N ASP A 122 -18.62 -23.89 22.51
CA ASP A 122 -17.80 -23.39 23.61
C ASP A 122 -16.65 -22.46 23.18
N ALA A 123 -16.71 -21.93 21.96
CA ALA A 123 -15.74 -20.94 21.47
C ALA A 123 -15.85 -19.66 22.29
N ILE A 124 -14.73 -19.19 22.82
CA ILE A 124 -14.68 -17.96 23.62
C ILE A 124 -14.70 -16.74 22.67
N VAL A 125 -15.78 -15.96 22.74
CA VAL A 125 -16.00 -14.77 21.91
C VAL A 125 -16.07 -13.54 22.81
N LYS A 126 -15.33 -12.48 22.46
CA LYS A 126 -15.13 -11.30 23.30
C LYS A 126 -15.39 -10.01 22.53
N LEU A 127 -16.05 -9.04 23.17
CA LEU A 127 -16.08 -7.66 22.68
C LEU A 127 -14.74 -6.99 22.97
N GLN A 128 -14.04 -6.55 21.93
CA GLN A 128 -12.77 -5.82 22.08
C GLN A 128 -12.98 -4.31 22.11
N TYR A 129 -13.84 -3.81 21.23
CA TYR A 129 -14.18 -2.38 21.16
C TYR A 129 -15.55 -2.15 20.52
N THR A 130 -16.11 -0.95 20.70
CA THR A 130 -17.19 -0.42 19.88
C THR A 130 -16.78 0.92 19.25
N GLN A 131 -17.26 1.17 18.04
CA GLN A 131 -17.00 2.38 17.26
C GLN A 131 -18.32 2.97 16.75
N PRO A 132 -18.66 4.23 17.07
CA PRO A 132 -19.85 4.88 16.52
C PRO A 132 -19.79 5.00 14.99
N VAL A 133 -20.94 4.86 14.31
CA VAL A 133 -21.08 5.08 12.86
C VAL A 133 -22.15 6.15 12.59
N PRO A 134 -21.79 7.30 11.98
CA PRO A 134 -20.45 7.69 11.55
C PRO A 134 -19.50 7.97 12.73
N PRO A 135 -18.17 7.85 12.54
CA PRO A 135 -17.22 8.22 13.58
C PRO A 135 -17.36 9.72 13.93
N PRO A 136 -17.14 10.11 15.19
CA PRO A 136 -17.12 11.51 15.60
C PRO A 136 -16.08 12.33 14.81
N GLU A 137 -16.31 13.65 14.66
CA GLU A 137 -15.41 14.54 13.92
C GLU A 137 -14.01 14.66 14.55
N ASP A 138 -13.92 14.48 15.88
CA ASP A 138 -12.72 14.74 16.69
C ASP A 138 -12.02 13.43 17.15
N HIS A 139 -11.42 12.69 16.21
CA HIS A 139 -10.61 11.46 16.41
C HIS A 139 -11.35 10.11 16.43
N TRP A 140 -10.57 9.05 16.16
CA TRP A 140 -10.96 7.64 16.15
C TRP A 140 -11.29 7.16 17.58
N ASN A 141 -12.47 7.51 18.09
CA ASN A 141 -12.90 7.12 19.43
C ASN A 141 -13.44 5.69 19.44
N LEU A 142 -12.55 4.73 19.72
CA LEU A 142 -12.92 3.38 20.10
C LEU A 142 -13.30 3.37 21.58
N THR A 143 -14.53 2.95 21.88
CA THR A 143 -14.87 2.52 23.24
C THR A 143 -14.27 1.13 23.44
N THR A 144 -13.13 1.05 24.11
CA THR A 144 -12.51 -0.24 24.47
C THR A 144 -13.13 -0.77 25.76
N VAL A 145 -13.27 -2.10 25.85
CA VAL A 145 -13.70 -2.73 27.10
C VAL A 145 -12.53 -2.70 28.08
N PRO A 146 -12.68 -2.10 29.27
CA PRO A 146 -11.63 -2.16 30.29
C PRO A 146 -11.39 -3.59 30.76
N GLU A 147 -10.15 -3.96 31.03
CA GLU A 147 -9.76 -5.33 31.47
C GLU A 147 -10.57 -5.81 32.69
N ALA A 148 -10.84 -4.91 33.64
CA ALA A 148 -11.67 -5.19 34.82
C ALA A 148 -13.12 -5.62 34.48
N TRP A 149 -13.58 -5.34 33.25
CA TRP A 149 -14.91 -5.64 32.75
C TRP A 149 -14.90 -6.68 31.61
N ASP A 150 -13.75 -7.25 31.26
CA ASP A 150 -13.62 -8.23 30.18
C ASP A 150 -14.62 -9.37 30.31
N SER A 151 -14.71 -9.96 31.50
CA SER A 151 -15.61 -11.09 31.76
C SER A 151 -17.09 -10.75 31.58
N LYS A 152 -17.47 -9.47 31.56
CA LYS A 152 -18.86 -9.02 31.34
C LYS A 152 -19.24 -9.01 29.86
N PHE A 153 -18.24 -9.00 28.97
CA PHE A 153 -18.42 -8.95 27.51
C PHE A 153 -17.72 -10.12 26.80
N THR A 154 -17.46 -11.20 27.53
CA THR A 154 -16.98 -12.47 27.00
C THR A 154 -18.08 -13.52 27.15
N VAL A 155 -18.38 -14.23 26.06
CA VAL A 155 -19.39 -15.28 26.00
C VAL A 155 -18.80 -16.54 25.36
N LYS A 156 -19.46 -17.68 25.57
CA LYS A 156 -19.17 -18.93 24.87
C LYS A 156 -20.23 -19.19 23.80
N SER A 157 -19.81 -19.71 22.65
CA SER A 157 -20.76 -20.16 21.63
C SER A 157 -21.55 -21.40 22.06
N GLY A 158 -22.81 -21.48 21.61
CA GLY A 158 -23.67 -22.64 21.80
C GLY A 158 -23.27 -23.84 20.92
N ALA A 159 -24.01 -24.95 21.05
CA ALA A 159 -23.77 -26.18 20.27
C ALA A 159 -23.91 -25.98 18.75
N ASP A 160 -24.68 -24.98 18.33
CA ASP A 160 -24.87 -24.55 16.95
C ASP A 160 -23.90 -23.43 16.54
N GLY A 161 -22.90 -23.13 17.37
CA GLY A 161 -21.89 -22.10 17.13
C GLY A 161 -22.38 -20.68 17.39
N GLN A 162 -23.64 -20.47 17.77
CA GLN A 162 -24.19 -19.13 17.96
C GLN A 162 -23.66 -18.46 19.23
N TRP A 163 -23.43 -17.16 19.18
CA TRP A 163 -23.05 -16.33 20.31
C TRP A 163 -23.79 -14.99 20.28
N SER A 164 -23.97 -14.37 21.45
CA SER A 164 -24.61 -13.04 21.57
C SER A 164 -24.02 -12.26 22.73
N ILE A 165 -23.64 -11.00 22.48
CA ILE A 165 -23.13 -10.05 23.47
C ILE A 165 -24.07 -8.85 23.52
N THR A 166 -24.52 -8.46 24.71
CA THR A 166 -25.44 -7.34 24.95
C THR A 166 -24.69 -6.13 25.52
N GLY A 167 -25.37 -4.98 25.67
CA GLY A 167 -24.76 -3.78 26.21
C GLY A 167 -24.05 -2.92 25.16
N ILE A 168 -24.33 -3.15 23.87
CA ILE A 168 -23.70 -2.46 22.75
C ILE A 168 -24.48 -1.19 22.41
N THR A 169 -23.78 -0.11 22.07
CA THR A 169 -24.39 1.14 21.60
C THR A 169 -25.09 0.91 20.25
N PRO A 170 -26.36 1.30 20.08
CA PRO A 170 -27.01 1.32 18.76
C PRO A 170 -26.19 2.10 17.73
N SER A 171 -26.29 1.75 16.45
CA SER A 171 -25.58 2.44 15.36
C SER A 171 -24.04 2.47 15.53
N SER A 172 -23.47 1.43 16.13
CA SER A 172 -22.03 1.23 16.23
C SER A 172 -21.56 -0.03 15.50
N LEU A 173 -20.28 -0.08 15.15
CA LEU A 173 -19.56 -1.30 14.79
C LEU A 173 -18.87 -1.84 16.06
N ALA A 174 -19.10 -3.11 16.36
CA ALA A 174 -18.42 -3.82 17.43
C ALA A 174 -17.27 -4.65 16.86
N GLY A 175 -16.06 -4.46 17.39
CA GLY A 175 -14.94 -5.36 17.16
C GLY A 175 -15.09 -6.60 18.03
N ILE A 176 -15.36 -7.75 17.41
CA ILE A 176 -15.59 -9.02 18.08
C ILE A 176 -14.39 -9.93 17.85
N ALA A 177 -13.72 -10.31 18.93
CA ALA A 177 -12.57 -11.19 18.92
C ALA A 177 -12.98 -12.64 19.20
N LEU A 178 -12.37 -13.59 18.47
CA LEU A 178 -12.29 -14.99 18.87
C LEU A 178 -11.10 -15.15 19.81
N ASP A 179 -11.36 -15.11 21.12
CA ASP A 179 -10.35 -15.11 22.18
C ASP A 179 -10.26 -16.50 22.83
N ASP A 180 -10.04 -17.52 22.00
CA ASP A 180 -10.04 -18.92 22.40
C ASP A 180 -8.66 -19.55 22.18
N PRO A 181 -8.05 -20.20 23.20
CA PRO A 181 -6.72 -20.79 23.09
C PRO A 181 -6.60 -21.89 22.02
N ARG A 182 -7.71 -22.49 21.59
CA ARG A 182 -7.74 -23.52 20.53
C ARG A 182 -7.56 -22.91 19.13
N TYR A 183 -7.83 -21.63 18.96
CA TYR A 183 -7.93 -20.98 17.66
C TYR A 183 -7.05 -19.73 17.57
N ALA A 184 -6.63 -19.37 16.36
CA ALA A 184 -5.89 -18.14 16.13
C ALA A 184 -6.77 -16.93 16.45
N HIS A 185 -6.21 -15.95 17.19
CA HIS A 185 -6.89 -14.72 17.51
C HIS A 185 -7.24 -13.96 16.23
N GLN A 186 -8.51 -13.62 16.08
CA GLN A 186 -9.05 -12.88 14.95
C GLN A 186 -10.13 -11.92 15.43
N VAL A 187 -10.25 -10.77 14.78
CA VAL A 187 -11.23 -9.75 15.10
C VAL A 187 -12.08 -9.48 13.86
N ILE A 188 -13.39 -9.62 13.99
CA ILE A 188 -14.36 -9.21 12.96
C ILE A 188 -15.08 -7.94 13.41
N GLN A 189 -15.55 -7.13 12.47
CA GLN A 189 -16.42 -6.01 12.78
C GLN A 189 -17.88 -6.38 12.52
N VAL A 190 -18.74 -6.16 13.52
CA VAL A 190 -20.15 -6.52 13.47
C VAL A 190 -20.99 -5.28 13.76
N LYS A 191 -21.94 -4.97 12.88
CA LYS A 191 -22.89 -3.87 13.09
C LYS A 191 -23.83 -4.23 14.25
N ALA A 192 -23.99 -3.30 15.19
CA ALA A 192 -24.89 -3.47 16.32
C ALA A 192 -26.34 -3.70 15.85
N GLY A 193 -26.99 -4.75 16.37
CA GLY A 193 -28.34 -5.16 15.97
C GLY A 193 -28.43 -5.97 14.67
N ALA A 194 -27.32 -6.31 14.01
CA ALA A 194 -27.33 -7.13 12.80
C ALA A 194 -27.81 -8.59 13.07
N PRO A 195 -28.44 -9.25 12.07
CA PRO A 195 -28.70 -10.69 12.12
C PRO A 195 -27.44 -11.51 12.33
N ALA A 196 -27.56 -12.68 12.99
CA ALA A 196 -26.42 -13.56 13.25
C ALA A 196 -25.78 -14.12 11.98
N THR A 197 -26.53 -14.18 10.86
CA THR A 197 -26.03 -14.62 9.54
C THR A 197 -24.96 -13.71 8.97
N ASP A 198 -24.90 -12.45 9.40
CA ASP A 198 -24.02 -11.43 8.83
C ASP A 198 -22.68 -11.36 9.58
N ALA A 199 -22.53 -12.15 10.65
CA ALA A 199 -21.38 -12.15 11.54
C ALA A 199 -20.84 -13.57 11.75
N VAL A 200 -20.18 -14.12 10.72
CA VAL A 200 -19.56 -15.45 10.78
C VAL A 200 -18.06 -15.33 11.09
N ILE A 201 -17.64 -16.00 12.16
CA ILE A 201 -16.24 -16.14 12.56
C ILE A 201 -15.76 -17.52 12.10
N THR A 202 -14.90 -17.58 11.07
CA THR A 202 -14.26 -18.84 10.65
C THR A 202 -13.03 -19.12 11.52
N ALA A 203 -13.16 -20.01 12.51
CA ALA A 203 -12.07 -20.37 13.40
C ALA A 203 -10.98 -21.16 12.67
N ARG A 204 -9.73 -20.74 12.86
CA ARG A 204 -8.54 -21.41 12.35
C ARG A 204 -7.74 -21.93 13.55
N PRO A 205 -7.14 -23.13 13.50
CA PRO A 205 -6.30 -23.60 14.59
C PRO A 205 -5.20 -22.59 14.95
N GLY A 206 -5.07 -22.27 16.23
CA GLY A 206 -4.03 -21.37 16.72
C GLY A 206 -2.69 -22.07 16.79
N ALA A 207 -1.62 -21.41 16.40
CA ALA A 207 -0.26 -21.83 16.73
C ALA A 207 0.04 -21.54 18.20
N ILE A 208 0.98 -22.30 18.77
CA ILE A 208 1.39 -22.20 20.16
C ILE A 208 2.90 -21.96 20.19
N VAL A 209 3.35 -21.04 21.03
CA VAL A 209 4.76 -20.89 21.39
C VAL A 209 4.98 -21.27 22.84
N THR A 210 6.00 -22.09 23.08
CA THR A 210 6.45 -22.45 24.43
C THR A 210 7.90 -22.07 24.64
N GLY A 211 8.26 -21.75 25.88
CA GLY A 211 9.62 -21.44 26.28
C GLY A 211 9.71 -21.24 27.79
N HIS A 212 10.91 -20.89 28.26
CA HIS A 212 11.11 -20.48 29.63
C HIS A 212 11.62 -19.04 29.69
N VAL A 213 11.27 -18.36 30.77
CA VAL A 213 11.90 -17.10 31.16
C VAL A 213 12.67 -17.35 32.45
N VAL A 214 13.96 -17.01 32.44
CA VAL A 214 14.87 -17.18 33.56
C VAL A 214 15.56 -15.86 33.89
N TYR A 215 15.90 -15.65 35.16
CA TYR A 215 16.79 -14.56 35.58
C TYR A 215 18.24 -14.85 35.18
N ALA A 216 19.09 -13.82 35.26
CA ALA A 216 20.52 -13.93 34.93
C ALA A 216 21.28 -14.98 35.76
N ASP A 217 20.82 -15.28 36.99
CA ASP A 217 21.38 -16.33 37.85
C ASP A 217 20.86 -17.75 37.51
N GLY A 218 20.02 -17.87 36.47
CA GLY A 218 19.45 -19.11 35.98
C GLY A 218 18.19 -19.57 36.73
N LYS A 219 17.69 -18.82 37.72
CA LYS A 219 16.42 -19.14 38.39
C LYS A 219 15.22 -18.86 37.48
N PRO A 220 14.13 -19.62 37.59
CA PRO A 220 12.90 -19.36 36.85
C PRO A 220 12.29 -18.01 37.23
N ALA A 221 11.78 -17.28 36.25
CA ALA A 221 11.11 -16.01 36.46
C ALA A 221 9.59 -16.19 36.37
N GLN A 222 8.92 -16.09 37.52
CA GLN A 222 7.46 -16.21 37.64
C GLN A 222 6.75 -14.88 37.35
N ASP A 223 5.51 -14.97 36.87
CA ASP A 223 4.58 -13.84 36.67
C ASP A 223 5.05 -12.80 35.65
N ILE A 224 5.96 -13.20 34.77
CA ILE A 224 6.49 -12.37 33.68
C ILE A 224 5.55 -12.44 32.49
N LYS A 225 5.13 -11.28 31.98
CA LYS A 225 4.26 -11.18 30.81
C LYS A 225 5.06 -11.42 29.53
N VAL A 226 4.64 -12.40 28.74
CA VAL A 226 5.19 -12.71 27.42
C VAL A 226 4.14 -12.37 26.38
N ILE A 227 4.54 -11.68 25.30
CA ILE A 227 3.64 -11.28 24.23
C ILE A 227 4.14 -11.79 22.89
N GLY A 228 3.21 -12.24 22.05
CA GLY A 228 3.44 -12.55 20.63
C GLY A 228 2.85 -11.44 19.78
N ILE A 229 3.66 -10.87 18.90
CA ILE A 229 3.31 -9.70 18.11
C ILE A 229 3.40 -10.03 16.62
N LYS A 230 2.27 -9.85 15.94
CA LYS A 230 2.12 -9.76 14.48
C LYS A 230 1.22 -8.56 14.17
N GLN A 231 1.36 -7.92 13.00
CA GLN A 231 0.46 -6.84 12.59
C GLN A 231 -1.01 -7.29 12.75
N GLY A 232 -1.79 -6.56 13.56
CA GLY A 232 -3.22 -6.82 13.79
C GLY A 232 -3.59 -8.01 14.69
N ALA A 233 -2.64 -8.85 15.16
CA ALA A 233 -2.95 -10.04 15.95
C ALA A 233 -1.96 -10.24 17.11
N TRP A 234 -2.47 -10.29 18.33
CA TRP A 234 -1.69 -10.21 19.56
C TRP A 234 -2.03 -11.42 20.46
N GLY A 235 -1.02 -12.14 20.94
CA GLY A 235 -1.17 -13.17 21.97
C GLY A 235 -0.44 -12.74 23.24
N HIS A 236 -0.92 -13.17 24.41
CA HIS A 236 -0.19 -12.96 25.67
C HIS A 236 -0.21 -14.22 26.53
N ALA A 237 0.82 -14.38 27.34
CA ALA A 237 0.96 -15.41 28.35
C ALA A 237 1.65 -14.82 29.58
N GLN A 238 1.50 -15.49 30.71
CA GLN A 238 2.22 -15.17 31.93
C GLN A 238 3.02 -16.41 32.35
N THR A 239 4.25 -16.22 32.80
CA THR A 239 5.10 -17.35 33.17
C THR A 239 4.65 -17.98 34.49
N ALA A 240 4.66 -19.31 34.53
CA ALA A 240 4.38 -20.08 35.73
C ALA A 240 5.52 -19.99 36.77
N ALA A 241 5.34 -20.59 37.94
CA ALA A 241 6.33 -20.60 39.02
C ALA A 241 7.69 -21.21 38.62
N ASP A 242 7.71 -22.10 37.63
CA ASP A 242 8.91 -22.71 37.05
C ASP A 242 9.47 -21.93 35.83
N GLY A 243 8.93 -20.73 35.56
CA GLY A 243 9.37 -19.86 34.48
C GLY A 243 8.85 -20.27 33.10
N THR A 244 8.11 -21.37 32.98
CA THR A 244 7.51 -21.79 31.71
C THR A 244 6.40 -20.84 31.28
N TYR A 245 6.26 -20.61 29.98
CA TYR A 245 5.06 -19.96 29.43
C TYR A 245 4.49 -20.75 28.26
N TYR A 246 3.17 -20.60 28.11
CA TYR A 246 2.38 -21.18 27.04
C TYR A 246 1.61 -20.06 26.34
N LEU A 247 2.13 -19.64 25.19
CA LEU A 247 1.59 -18.54 24.41
C LEU A 247 0.76 -19.11 23.24
N ALA A 248 -0.56 -19.13 23.40
CA ALA A 248 -1.49 -19.68 22.41
C ALA A 248 -2.20 -18.60 21.60
N SER A 249 -3.14 -19.03 20.76
CA SER A 249 -3.96 -18.19 19.87
C SER A 249 -3.16 -17.38 18.85
N LEU A 250 -1.97 -17.85 18.46
CA LEU A 250 -1.12 -17.15 17.52
C LEU A 250 -1.53 -17.50 16.07
N PRO A 251 -1.57 -16.52 15.14
CA PRO A 251 -1.73 -16.80 13.72
C PRO A 251 -0.47 -17.48 13.15
N SER A 252 -0.62 -18.16 12.01
CA SER A 252 0.52 -18.67 11.22
C SER A 252 1.37 -17.53 10.64
N GLY A 253 2.61 -17.83 10.27
CA GLY A 253 3.60 -16.90 9.72
C GLY A 253 4.57 -16.35 10.77
N ALA A 254 5.57 -15.60 10.29
CA ALA A 254 6.60 -14.99 11.14
C ALA A 254 6.01 -14.04 12.21
N ILE A 255 6.38 -14.29 13.47
CA ILE A 255 6.05 -13.43 14.61
C ILE A 255 7.30 -12.99 15.38
N THR A 256 7.13 -11.94 16.20
CA THR A 256 8.09 -11.58 17.24
C THR A 256 7.51 -11.92 18.60
N VAL A 257 8.28 -12.61 19.46
CA VAL A 257 7.93 -12.85 20.85
C VAL A 257 8.82 -11.97 21.73
N ALA A 258 8.20 -11.24 22.65
CA ALA A 258 8.89 -10.32 23.54
C ALA A 258 8.40 -10.50 24.98
N VAL A 259 9.24 -10.08 25.92
CA VAL A 259 8.92 -10.07 27.34
C VAL A 259 8.61 -8.63 27.76
N VAL A 260 7.53 -8.45 28.49
CA VAL A 260 7.11 -7.16 29.04
C VAL A 260 7.22 -7.21 30.55
N ASP A 261 8.12 -6.40 31.10
CA ASP A 261 8.24 -6.18 32.54
C ASP A 261 7.54 -4.87 32.94
N PRO A 262 6.40 -4.93 33.65
CA PRO A 262 5.69 -3.75 34.13
C PRO A 262 6.53 -2.90 35.09
N SER A 263 7.47 -3.51 35.84
CA SER A 263 8.29 -2.80 36.82
C SER A 263 9.37 -1.93 36.18
N GLY A 264 9.82 -2.26 34.95
CA GLY A 264 10.92 -1.57 34.27
C GLY A 264 12.29 -1.81 34.87
N GLN A 265 12.45 -2.86 35.68
CA GLN A 265 13.69 -3.20 36.34
C GLN A 265 14.50 -4.24 35.58
N ILE A 266 13.85 -5.02 34.71
CA ILE A 266 14.48 -6.07 33.92
C ILE A 266 14.03 -6.03 32.47
N VAL A 267 14.85 -6.57 31.59
CA VAL A 267 14.63 -6.59 30.13
C VAL A 267 15.25 -7.84 29.52
N ALA A 268 14.74 -8.26 28.37
CA ALA A 268 15.36 -9.25 27.52
C ALA A 268 15.23 -8.82 26.05
N PRO A 269 16.16 -9.22 25.16
CA PRO A 269 15.96 -9.06 23.73
C PRO A 269 14.74 -9.87 23.30
N ALA A 270 13.97 -9.32 22.36
CA ALA A 270 12.89 -10.05 21.70
C ALA A 270 13.48 -11.13 20.80
N ILE A 271 12.71 -12.20 20.58
CA ILE A 271 13.03 -13.25 19.62
C ILE A 271 12.13 -12.99 18.40
N SER A 272 12.75 -12.54 17.31
CA SER A 272 12.06 -12.19 16.06
C SER A 272 12.10 -13.33 15.04
N ASP A 273 11.30 -13.19 13.98
CA ASP A 273 11.27 -14.07 12.81
C ASP A 273 10.99 -15.54 13.16
N ILE A 274 10.17 -15.77 14.20
CA ILE A 274 9.72 -17.11 14.59
C ILE A 274 8.62 -17.52 13.62
N GLU A 275 8.93 -18.47 12.73
CA GLU A 275 7.95 -19.01 11.79
C GLU A 275 6.99 -19.96 12.50
N LEU A 276 5.70 -19.61 12.48
CA LEU A 276 4.64 -20.43 13.08
C LEU A 276 3.78 -21.09 12.01
N LYS A 277 3.48 -22.37 12.21
CA LYS A 277 2.53 -23.11 11.38
C LYS A 277 1.20 -23.29 12.10
N THR A 278 0.12 -23.31 11.32
CA THR A 278 -1.25 -23.47 11.84
C THR A 278 -1.35 -24.71 12.73
N GLY A 279 -1.79 -24.53 13.99
CA GLY A 279 -2.01 -25.63 14.93
C GLY A 279 -0.75 -26.29 15.51
N GLU A 280 0.45 -25.85 15.14
CA GLU A 280 1.70 -26.41 15.68
C GLU A 280 2.14 -25.73 16.97
N THR A 281 2.87 -26.49 17.81
CA THR A 281 3.57 -25.97 18.98
C THR A 281 5.05 -25.79 18.68
N THR A 282 5.52 -24.55 18.71
CA THR A 282 6.91 -24.17 18.49
C THR A 282 7.59 -23.88 19.81
N LYS A 283 8.65 -24.62 20.15
CA LYS A 283 9.51 -24.29 21.29
C LYS A 283 10.58 -23.30 20.84
N ILE A 284 10.71 -22.17 21.54
CA ILE A 284 11.74 -21.16 21.24
C ILE A 284 12.83 -21.15 22.31
N ALA A 285 13.91 -20.41 22.05
CA ALA A 285 14.99 -20.23 23.01
C ALA A 285 14.47 -19.53 24.29
N ASP A 286 15.07 -19.87 25.43
CA ASP A 286 14.67 -19.28 26.71
C ASP A 286 15.05 -17.79 26.76
N PHE A 287 14.14 -16.97 27.28
CA PHE A 287 14.45 -15.58 27.59
C PHE A 287 15.30 -15.50 28.85
N LYS A 288 16.42 -14.80 28.76
CA LYS A 288 17.26 -14.48 29.92
C LYS A 288 17.04 -13.03 30.31
N LEU A 289 16.31 -12.82 31.40
CA LEU A 289 16.10 -11.51 31.98
C LEU A 289 17.42 -10.99 32.56
N MET A 290 17.74 -9.78 32.18
CA MET A 290 18.89 -9.03 32.69
C MET A 290 18.44 -7.66 33.14
N GLU A 291 19.26 -7.02 33.98
CA GLU A 291 19.10 -5.59 34.26
C GLU A 291 19.25 -4.75 32.98
N GLY A 292 19.92 -5.25 31.93
CA GLY A 292 20.09 -4.53 30.67
C GLY A 292 20.96 -3.29 30.82
N ALA A 293 20.61 -2.22 30.11
CA ALA A 293 21.26 -0.93 30.16
C ALA A 293 20.24 0.17 30.49
N LEU A 294 20.71 1.31 30.99
CA LEU A 294 19.87 2.46 31.32
C LEU A 294 20.14 3.60 30.34
N ILE A 295 19.08 4.16 29.79
CA ILE A 295 19.12 5.44 29.09
C ILE A 295 18.37 6.43 29.97
N GLU A 296 19.09 7.43 30.44
CA GLU A 296 18.57 8.46 31.32
C GLU A 296 18.75 9.83 30.67
N GLY A 297 17.87 10.76 30.99
CA GLY A 297 18.04 12.11 30.50
C GLY A 297 17.05 13.07 31.10
N THR A 298 17.25 14.34 30.80
CA THR A 298 16.28 15.41 31.05
C THR A 298 15.75 15.90 29.72
N VAL A 299 14.44 16.09 29.62
CA VAL A 299 13.86 16.89 28.55
C VAL A 299 13.75 18.33 29.04
N THR A 300 14.37 19.26 28.32
CA THR A 300 14.39 20.68 28.68
C THR A 300 13.99 21.56 27.50
N ASP A 301 13.44 22.72 27.80
CA ASP A 301 13.26 23.81 26.85
C ASP A 301 14.63 24.36 26.40
N SER A 302 14.89 24.41 25.09
CA SER A 302 16.22 24.78 24.56
C SER A 302 16.65 26.22 24.86
N ALA A 303 15.69 27.14 25.08
CA ALA A 303 15.97 28.56 25.29
C ALA A 303 16.15 28.90 26.77
N SER A 304 15.26 28.37 27.62
CA SER A 304 15.25 28.65 29.06
C SER A 304 15.99 27.63 29.90
N ASN A 305 16.32 26.47 29.33
CA ASN A 305 16.77 25.26 30.04
C ASN A 305 15.81 24.78 31.14
N ALA A 306 14.56 25.23 31.12
CA ALA A 306 13.55 24.78 32.07
C ALA A 306 13.17 23.30 31.79
N PRO A 307 13.00 22.46 32.81
CA PRO A 307 12.60 21.07 32.63
C PRO A 307 11.17 20.95 32.11
N LEU A 308 10.93 19.99 31.21
CA LEU A 308 9.64 19.72 30.61
C LEU A 308 9.07 18.41 31.14
N ALA A 309 7.99 18.52 31.92
CA ALA A 309 7.28 17.39 32.49
C ALA A 309 6.27 16.76 31.52
N GLY A 310 5.99 15.47 31.67
CA GLY A 310 4.94 14.77 30.92
C GLY A 310 5.27 14.45 29.46
N VAL A 311 6.48 14.72 28.97
CA VAL A 311 6.88 14.48 27.57
C VAL A 311 6.88 12.96 27.30
N PRO A 312 6.06 12.46 26.36
CA PRO A 312 5.97 11.03 26.10
C PRO A 312 7.11 10.56 25.18
N LEU A 313 7.96 9.69 25.71
CA LEU A 313 9.10 9.09 25.02
C LEU A 313 8.84 7.59 24.78
N THR A 314 9.29 7.10 23.64
CA THR A 314 9.32 5.66 23.31
C THR A 314 10.72 5.26 22.91
N CYS A 315 11.04 3.96 23.02
CA CYS A 315 12.30 3.40 22.58
C CYS A 315 12.07 2.17 21.71
N TYR A 316 12.74 2.12 20.56
CA TYR A 316 12.86 0.94 19.72
C TYR A 316 14.24 0.32 19.89
N GLY A 317 14.36 -1.00 19.86
CA GLY A 317 15.66 -1.65 20.01
C GLY A 317 15.54 -3.17 20.11
N PRO A 318 16.59 -3.88 20.58
CA PRO A 318 16.59 -5.34 20.60
C PRO A 318 15.48 -5.95 21.47
N HIS A 319 15.03 -5.24 22.50
CA HIS A 319 13.90 -5.63 23.36
C HIS A 319 12.53 -5.29 22.76
N GLN A 320 12.48 -4.39 21.78
CA GLN A 320 11.26 -3.90 21.15
C GLN A 320 11.56 -3.47 19.69
N PRO A 321 11.68 -4.43 18.75
CA PRO A 321 12.02 -4.14 17.37
C PRO A 321 10.90 -3.34 16.68
N ALA A 322 11.28 -2.47 15.73
CA ALA A 322 10.43 -1.44 15.12
C ALA A 322 9.13 -1.92 14.43
N ARG A 323 8.91 -3.23 14.32
CA ARG A 323 7.70 -3.85 13.72
C ARG A 323 6.72 -4.43 14.74
N GLY A 324 7.02 -4.39 16.04
CA GLY A 324 6.15 -4.92 17.09
C GLY A 324 5.40 -3.82 17.82
N GLY A 325 4.09 -3.71 17.62
CA GLY A 325 3.21 -2.69 18.22
C GLY A 325 3.02 -2.73 19.75
N GLY A 326 3.96 -3.29 20.50
CA GLY A 326 3.96 -3.27 21.97
C GLY A 326 4.82 -2.11 22.46
N PHE A 327 4.30 -0.89 22.48
CA PHE A 327 5.07 0.28 22.86
C PHE A 327 5.07 0.50 24.37
N ARG A 328 6.26 0.54 25.00
CA ARG A 328 6.41 1.16 26.32
C ARG A 328 6.63 2.66 26.14
N ILE A 329 5.68 3.47 26.63
CA ILE A 329 5.82 4.93 26.69
C ILE A 329 6.26 5.33 28.10
N VAL A 330 7.36 6.06 28.19
CA VAL A 330 7.83 6.70 29.43
C VAL A 330 7.58 8.19 29.33
N ARG A 331 7.00 8.78 30.37
CA ARG A 331 6.83 10.23 30.47
C ARG A 331 7.88 10.84 31.39
N THR A 332 8.33 12.04 31.05
CA THR A 332 9.21 12.79 31.95
C THR A 332 8.49 13.20 33.23
N ASP A 333 9.22 13.20 34.35
CA ASP A 333 8.71 13.67 35.64
C ASP A 333 8.63 15.21 35.74
N LYS A 334 8.26 15.74 36.91
CA LYS A 334 8.16 17.20 37.14
C LYS A 334 9.49 17.95 36.97
N ALA A 335 10.62 17.25 37.11
CA ALA A 335 11.97 17.77 36.89
C ALA A 335 12.48 17.44 35.48
N GLY A 336 11.61 16.96 34.58
CA GLY A 336 11.94 16.65 33.20
C GLY A 336 12.73 15.36 33.03
N HIS A 337 12.96 14.60 34.10
CA HIS A 337 13.77 13.39 34.06
C HIS A 337 12.99 12.23 33.45
N TYR A 338 13.67 11.41 32.66
CA TYR A 338 13.18 10.13 32.21
C TYR A 338 14.25 9.05 32.37
N GLN A 339 13.81 7.81 32.48
CA GLN A 339 14.66 6.63 32.52
C GLN A 339 14.01 5.52 31.69
N LEU A 340 14.80 4.93 30.79
CA LEU A 340 14.43 3.84 29.91
C LEU A 340 15.40 2.69 30.15
N ARG A 341 14.88 1.52 30.55
CA ARG A 341 15.67 0.30 30.63
C ARG A 341 15.57 -0.45 29.31
N VAL A 342 16.72 -0.73 28.70
CA VAL A 342 16.80 -1.28 27.34
C VAL A 342 17.73 -2.47 27.27
N ALA A 343 17.47 -3.39 26.34
CA ALA A 343 18.44 -4.42 26.01
C ALA A 343 19.68 -3.82 25.32
N PRO A 344 20.89 -4.37 25.55
CA PRO A 344 22.13 -3.91 24.92
C PRO A 344 22.06 -3.95 23.40
N GLY A 345 22.69 -2.98 22.74
CA GLY A 345 22.73 -2.81 21.30
C GLY A 345 22.11 -1.48 20.85
N LYS A 346 21.72 -1.44 19.57
CA LYS A 346 21.18 -0.24 18.92
C LYS A 346 19.75 0.05 19.36
N ASN A 347 19.57 1.14 20.07
CA ASN A 347 18.30 1.66 20.55
C ASN A 347 18.00 3.04 19.92
N ILE A 348 16.73 3.32 19.65
CA ILE A 348 16.24 4.54 19.01
C ILE A 348 15.17 5.15 19.90
N ILE A 349 15.44 6.34 20.43
CA ILE A 349 14.52 7.09 21.29
C ILE A 349 13.79 8.12 20.44
N SER A 350 12.47 8.17 20.59
CA SER A 350 11.61 9.12 19.88
C SER A 350 10.59 9.74 20.84
N VAL A 351 10.19 10.98 20.57
CA VAL A 351 9.00 11.59 21.20
C VAL A 351 7.77 11.02 20.49
N TRP A 352 6.85 10.41 21.23
CA TRP A 352 5.73 9.64 20.67
C TRP A 352 4.63 10.51 20.06
N ALA A 353 4.40 11.69 20.61
CA ALA A 353 3.31 12.59 20.21
C ALA A 353 3.76 14.05 20.20
N GLN A 354 3.01 14.91 19.50
CA GLN A 354 3.24 16.34 19.50
C GLN A 354 3.20 16.90 20.94
N VAL A 355 4.25 17.62 21.32
CA VAL A 355 4.29 18.34 22.60
C VAL A 355 3.84 19.78 22.33
N PRO A 356 2.73 20.26 22.93
CA PRO A 356 2.20 21.59 22.63
C PRO A 356 3.24 22.69 22.82
N LYS A 357 3.23 23.69 21.93
CA LYS A 357 4.18 24.82 21.90
C LYS A 357 5.61 24.48 21.51
N TYR A 358 5.95 23.21 21.32
CA TYR A 358 7.29 22.78 20.90
C TYR A 358 7.26 22.24 19.48
N LEU A 359 8.37 22.39 18.77
CA LEU A 359 8.57 21.76 17.47
C LEU A 359 8.69 20.24 17.63
N PRO A 360 8.24 19.44 16.65
CA PRO A 360 8.48 18.00 16.65
C PRO A 360 9.98 17.69 16.68
N LEU A 361 10.35 16.60 17.33
CA LEU A 361 11.73 16.12 17.27
C LEU A 361 11.97 15.48 15.89
N THR A 362 12.59 16.23 14.97
CA THR A 362 12.80 15.81 13.58
C THR A 362 13.85 14.70 13.41
N LYS A 363 14.67 14.45 14.43
CA LYS A 363 15.71 13.40 14.43
C LYS A 363 15.60 12.54 15.70
N PRO A 364 15.30 11.25 15.60
CA PRO A 364 15.31 10.37 16.76
C PRO A 364 16.76 10.18 17.27
N ILE A 365 16.91 9.98 18.57
CA ILE A 365 18.22 9.77 19.20
C ILE A 365 18.57 8.30 19.05
N GLN A 366 19.69 8.01 18.38
CA GLN A 366 20.19 6.65 18.22
C GLN A 366 21.35 6.43 19.19
N VAL A 367 21.31 5.34 19.93
CA VAL A 367 22.37 4.96 20.87
C VAL A 367 22.70 3.48 20.69
N ASP A 368 23.98 3.14 20.70
CA ASP A 368 24.46 1.76 20.78
C ASP A 368 25.06 1.57 22.18
N ILE A 369 24.33 0.88 23.06
CA ILE A 369 24.62 0.85 24.51
C ILE A 369 24.96 -0.58 24.97
N LYS A 370 25.95 -0.73 25.86
CA LYS A 370 26.35 -2.04 26.39
C LYS A 370 25.58 -2.41 27.66
N GLN A 371 25.60 -3.69 28.02
CA GLN A 371 24.98 -4.16 29.27
C GLN A 371 25.61 -3.50 30.49
N GLY A 372 24.78 -3.09 31.46
CA GLY A 372 25.20 -2.41 32.69
C GLY A 372 25.64 -0.95 32.49
N GLU A 373 25.64 -0.45 31.26
CA GLU A 373 25.96 0.95 30.97
C GLU A 373 24.75 1.85 31.24
N THR A 374 25.03 3.06 31.73
CA THR A 374 24.05 4.14 31.80
C THR A 374 24.45 5.22 30.80
N TRP A 375 23.60 5.46 29.82
CA TRP A 375 23.79 6.51 28.82
C TRP A 375 22.97 7.74 29.16
N GLN A 376 23.61 8.91 29.14
CA GLN A 376 22.95 10.20 29.34
C GLN A 376 22.52 10.77 27.99
N ALA A 377 21.22 10.89 27.78
CA ALA A 377 20.58 11.43 26.59
C ALA A 377 19.74 12.66 26.95
N PRO A 378 20.34 13.83 27.25
CA PRO A 378 19.54 15.04 27.40
C PRO A 378 18.83 15.39 26.08
N ILE A 379 17.55 15.73 26.15
CA ILE A 379 16.74 16.13 25.00
C ILE A 379 16.40 17.61 25.16
N GLN A 380 16.77 18.42 24.18
CA GLN A 380 16.35 19.81 24.13
C GLN A 380 15.22 19.98 23.12
N MET A 381 14.06 20.42 23.61
CA MET A 381 12.93 20.77 22.75
C MET A 381 12.95 22.26 22.44
N VAL A 382 12.85 22.58 21.16
CA VAL A 382 12.80 23.96 20.69
C VAL A 382 11.34 24.42 20.73
N LYS A 383 11.05 25.53 21.40
CA LYS A 383 9.72 26.15 21.33
C LYS A 383 9.44 26.53 19.88
N GLY A 384 8.29 26.10 19.38
CA GLY A 384 7.77 26.61 18.13
C GLY A 384 7.25 28.02 18.29
N LEU A 385 7.08 28.68 17.17
CA LEU A 385 6.50 30.01 17.09
C LEU A 385 4.99 29.94 17.39
N SER A 386 4.44 31.05 17.86
CA SER A 386 3.02 31.23 18.08
C SER A 386 2.47 32.21 17.06
N LEU A 387 1.35 31.85 16.44
CA LEU A 387 0.51 32.77 15.70
C LEU A 387 -0.69 33.12 16.58
N VAL A 388 -0.97 34.41 16.70
CA VAL A 388 -2.17 34.93 17.35
C VAL A 388 -2.93 35.75 16.35
N GLY A 389 -4.25 35.78 16.48
CA GLY A 389 -5.07 36.49 15.50
C GLY A 389 -6.52 36.64 15.87
N THR A 390 -7.28 37.19 14.92
CA THR A 390 -8.73 37.26 14.99
C THR A 390 -9.33 36.68 13.73
N VAL A 391 -10.32 35.81 13.88
CA VAL A 391 -11.16 35.34 12.79
C VAL A 391 -12.33 36.29 12.61
N VAL A 392 -12.52 36.78 11.39
CA VAL A 392 -13.58 37.72 11.03
C VAL A 392 -14.40 37.23 9.83
N ASP A 393 -15.63 37.70 9.68
CA ASP A 393 -16.41 37.53 8.46
C ASP A 393 -15.97 38.54 7.37
N LYS A 394 -16.62 38.49 6.19
CA LYS A 394 -16.29 39.41 5.07
C LYS A 394 -16.57 40.88 5.40
N GLU A 395 -17.43 41.13 6.39
CA GLU A 395 -17.79 42.45 6.89
C GLU A 395 -16.86 42.91 8.03
N GLY A 396 -15.87 42.09 8.41
CA GLY A 396 -14.88 42.38 9.44
C GLY A 396 -15.36 42.14 10.87
N LYS A 397 -16.50 41.47 11.07
CA LYS A 397 -17.02 41.15 12.41
C LYS A 397 -16.39 39.86 12.93
N PRO A 398 -16.06 39.77 14.23
CA PRO A 398 -15.48 38.55 14.79
C PRO A 398 -16.41 37.35 14.68
N VAL A 399 -15.84 36.18 14.34
CA VAL A 399 -16.57 34.92 14.16
C VAL A 399 -16.18 33.95 15.27
N ALA A 400 -17.14 33.64 16.14
CA ALA A 400 -16.94 32.68 17.21
C ALA A 400 -16.95 31.23 16.72
N ASN A 401 -16.12 30.38 17.34
CA ASN A 401 -16.00 28.95 17.07
C ASN A 401 -15.64 28.63 15.60
N ALA A 402 -15.00 29.57 14.91
CA ALA A 402 -14.44 29.32 13.59
C ALA A 402 -13.25 28.35 13.71
N LYS A 403 -13.26 27.31 12.90
CA LYS A 403 -12.21 26.29 12.85
C LYS A 403 -11.40 26.44 11.56
N PHE A 404 -10.09 26.35 11.66
CA PHE A 404 -9.20 26.28 10.50
C PHE A 404 -7.91 25.54 10.84
N LYS A 405 -7.18 25.12 9.80
CA LYS A 405 -5.97 24.32 9.91
C LYS A 405 -4.79 25.00 9.27
N ALA A 406 -3.61 24.84 9.83
CA ALA A 406 -2.35 25.22 9.22
C ALA A 406 -1.54 23.98 8.86
N THR A 407 -0.97 23.93 7.66
CA THR A 407 -0.09 22.85 7.19
C THR A 407 1.21 23.42 6.66
N LEU A 408 2.35 22.86 7.07
CA LEU A 408 3.68 23.30 6.63
C LEU A 408 3.99 22.82 5.21
N ASP A 409 4.42 23.73 4.33
CA ASP A 409 4.75 23.46 2.91
C ASP A 409 6.15 22.79 2.77
N TYR A 410 6.19 21.46 2.68
CA TYR A 410 7.42 20.66 2.49
C TYR A 410 7.69 20.37 1.00
N GLN A 411 7.87 21.38 0.15
CA GLN A 411 8.06 21.18 -1.30
C GLN A 411 9.41 20.57 -1.74
N SER A 412 10.25 20.02 -0.85
CA SER A 412 11.60 19.55 -1.25
C SER A 412 12.18 18.31 -0.57
N ASN A 413 11.45 17.54 0.25
CA ASN A 413 11.98 16.28 0.80
C ASN A 413 10.91 15.19 0.90
N HIS A 414 11.12 14.06 0.22
CA HIS A 414 10.24 12.88 0.24
C HIS A 414 10.29 12.07 1.57
N ASP A 415 11.08 12.50 2.55
CA ASP A 415 11.35 11.73 3.78
C ASP A 415 10.51 12.12 5.01
N ALA A 416 9.60 13.09 4.91
CA ALA A 416 8.75 13.47 6.04
C ALA A 416 7.55 12.52 6.17
N GLN A 417 7.71 11.43 6.92
CA GLN A 417 6.61 10.52 7.27
C GLN A 417 5.55 11.14 8.21
N TRP A 418 5.72 12.39 8.63
CA TRP A 418 4.78 13.10 9.51
C TRP A 418 4.64 14.55 9.05
N MET A 419 3.47 14.91 8.52
CA MET A 419 3.14 16.31 8.21
C MET A 419 2.76 17.04 9.51
N GLU A 420 3.29 18.24 9.70
CA GLU A 420 2.85 19.15 10.76
C GLU A 420 1.51 19.77 10.35
N GLU A 421 0.43 19.31 10.98
CA GLU A 421 -0.91 19.90 10.88
C GLU A 421 -1.33 20.41 12.26
N LEU A 422 -1.65 21.69 12.34
CA LEU A 422 -2.12 22.33 13.57
C LEU A 422 -3.52 22.89 13.33
N GLU A 423 -4.42 22.67 14.28
CA GLU A 423 -5.78 23.20 14.25
C GLU A 423 -5.91 24.35 15.24
N ALA A 424 -6.71 25.36 14.89
CA ALA A 424 -7.07 26.45 15.78
C ALA A 424 -8.57 26.68 15.78
N ASP A 425 -9.09 26.91 16.99
CA ASP A 425 -10.47 27.30 17.24
C ASP A 425 -10.51 28.76 17.70
N ALA A 426 -11.40 29.55 17.10
CA ALA A 426 -11.65 30.91 17.55
C ALA A 426 -12.59 30.92 18.77
N ASP A 427 -12.25 31.73 19.78
CA ASP A 427 -13.08 31.93 20.97
C ASP A 427 -14.35 32.74 20.66
N ASN A 428 -15.14 33.05 21.69
CA ASN A 428 -16.38 33.81 21.55
C ASN A 428 -16.19 35.27 21.07
N MET A 429 -14.97 35.79 21.08
CA MET A 429 -14.57 37.09 20.54
C MET A 429 -13.85 36.97 19.19
N GLY A 430 -13.84 35.78 18.59
CA GLY A 430 -13.13 35.47 17.35
C GLY A 430 -11.61 35.42 17.52
N GLN A 431 -11.06 35.50 18.73
CA GLN A 431 -9.62 35.45 18.95
C GLN A 431 -9.13 34.01 18.93
N TRP A 432 -7.93 33.79 18.41
CA TRP A 432 -7.34 32.46 18.31
C TRP A 432 -5.84 32.52 18.54
N THR A 433 -5.28 31.37 18.94
CA THR A 433 -3.84 31.17 19.07
C THR A 433 -3.50 29.78 18.53
N MET A 434 -2.42 29.72 17.75
CA MET A 434 -1.83 28.48 17.28
C MET A 434 -0.37 28.47 17.70
N ASP A 435 0.02 27.48 18.49
CA ASP A 435 1.36 27.36 19.05
C ASP A 435 2.12 26.18 18.42
N GLY A 436 3.45 26.26 18.42
CA GLY A 436 4.30 25.14 17.99
C GLY A 436 4.64 25.16 16.50
N LEU A 437 4.54 26.31 15.82
CA LEU A 437 4.84 26.43 14.39
C LEU A 437 6.35 26.53 14.14
N ALA A 438 6.86 25.74 13.19
CA ALA A 438 8.17 25.95 12.61
C ALA A 438 8.25 27.25 11.78
N HIS A 439 9.46 27.77 11.60
CA HIS A 439 9.73 28.80 10.60
C HIS A 439 9.40 28.26 9.21
N GLY A 440 8.78 29.09 8.37
CA GLY A 440 8.52 28.72 6.98
C GLY A 440 7.14 29.11 6.50
N LYS A 441 6.78 28.59 5.34
CA LYS A 441 5.52 28.88 4.67
C LYS A 441 4.47 27.86 5.11
N TRP A 442 3.40 28.35 5.70
CA TRP A 442 2.26 27.58 6.16
C TRP A 442 1.06 27.87 5.28
N HIS A 443 0.34 26.84 4.89
CA HIS A 443 -0.93 26.94 4.19
C HIS A 443 -2.08 26.92 5.21
N LEU A 444 -2.95 27.92 5.18
CA LEU A 444 -4.16 27.95 6.00
C LEU A 444 -5.32 27.38 5.18
N SER A 445 -6.00 26.39 5.74
CA SER A 445 -7.05 25.63 5.06
C SER A 445 -8.34 25.55 5.88
N SER A 446 -9.44 25.40 5.15
CA SER A 446 -10.79 25.26 5.67
C SER A 446 -10.94 24.06 6.62
N ALA A 447 -11.66 24.25 7.74
CA ALA A 447 -12.03 23.16 8.65
C ALA A 447 -13.50 23.29 9.11
N GLY A 448 -14.12 22.16 9.44
CA GLY A 448 -15.53 22.11 9.89
C GLY A 448 -16.50 22.73 8.90
N GLU A 449 -17.34 23.66 9.37
CA GLU A 449 -18.31 24.42 8.56
C GLU A 449 -17.75 25.76 8.03
N TRP A 450 -16.44 25.99 8.10
CA TRP A 450 -15.82 27.27 7.77
C TRP A 450 -14.86 27.17 6.58
N ASP A 451 -14.88 28.18 5.71
CA ASP A 451 -13.91 28.37 4.65
C ASP A 451 -12.98 29.52 4.97
N VAL A 452 -11.67 29.30 4.82
CA VAL A 452 -10.67 30.38 4.86
C VAL A 452 -10.71 31.12 3.53
N ILE A 453 -10.94 32.44 3.59
CA ILE A 453 -10.97 33.33 2.42
C ILE A 453 -9.62 34.00 2.24
N SER A 454 -9.04 34.47 3.33
CA SER A 454 -7.71 35.07 3.33
C SER A 454 -7.13 35.19 4.75
N PRO A 455 -5.79 35.16 4.89
CA PRO A 455 -4.85 34.69 3.88
C PRO A 455 -4.86 33.14 3.80
N ASN A 456 -4.64 32.59 2.61
CA ASN A 456 -4.54 31.14 2.43
C ASN A 456 -3.11 30.63 2.65
N GLU A 457 -2.14 31.53 2.75
CA GLU A 457 -0.75 31.22 3.04
C GLU A 457 -0.17 32.28 3.96
N VAL A 458 0.70 31.86 4.86
CA VAL A 458 1.37 32.72 5.82
C VAL A 458 2.81 32.27 6.00
N THR A 459 3.76 33.20 6.00
CA THR A 459 5.15 32.90 6.34
C THR A 459 5.38 33.26 7.80
N VAL A 460 5.84 32.29 8.59
CA VAL A 460 6.03 32.40 10.03
C VAL A 460 7.53 32.59 10.32
N PRO A 461 7.93 33.55 11.18
CA PRO A 461 7.13 34.41 12.06
C PRO A 461 6.42 35.59 11.36
N LEU A 462 5.42 36.15 12.04
CA LEU A 462 4.74 37.40 11.65
C LEU A 462 5.09 38.55 12.61
N ASP A 463 5.11 39.77 12.08
CA ASP A 463 5.36 41.00 12.85
C ASP A 463 4.08 41.59 13.52
N ALA A 464 2.90 41.07 13.17
CA ALA A 464 1.61 41.53 13.68
C ALA A 464 0.58 40.38 13.80
N PRO A 465 -0.46 40.52 14.64
CA PRO A 465 -1.55 39.54 14.74
C PRO A 465 -2.22 39.29 13.38
N LEU A 466 -2.56 38.03 13.12
CA LEU A 466 -3.11 37.61 11.85
C LEU A 466 -4.63 37.77 11.82
N HIS A 467 -5.15 38.51 10.84
CA HIS A 467 -6.59 38.56 10.58
C HIS A 467 -6.95 37.48 9.55
N VAL A 468 -7.72 36.49 9.98
CA VAL A 468 -8.21 35.42 9.11
C VAL A 468 -9.65 35.72 8.75
N THR A 469 -9.90 36.02 7.49
CA THR A 469 -11.27 36.17 6.99
C THR A 469 -11.82 34.80 6.68
N VAL A 470 -12.95 34.45 7.29
CA VAL A 470 -13.68 33.21 7.02
C VAL A 470 -15.07 33.51 6.50
N GLN A 471 -15.67 32.49 5.90
CA GLN A 471 -17.11 32.46 5.64
C GLN A 471 -17.66 31.10 6.01
N LYS A 472 -18.97 30.98 6.22
CA LYS A 472 -19.60 29.66 6.28
C LYS A 472 -19.39 28.95 4.96
N ALA A 473 -18.89 27.73 5.04
CA ALA A 473 -18.69 26.87 3.89
C ALA A 473 -20.03 26.59 3.22
N THR A 474 -20.05 26.68 1.90
CA THR A 474 -21.19 26.18 1.13
C THR A 474 -21.15 24.66 1.21
N LEU A 475 -22.13 24.05 1.88
CA LEU A 475 -22.25 22.60 1.97
C LEU A 475 -23.33 22.12 1.01
N TRP A 476 -23.00 21.05 0.29
CA TRP A 476 -23.81 20.39 -0.70
C TRP A 476 -24.31 19.05 -0.17
N THR A 477 -25.36 18.57 -0.82
CA THR A 477 -25.96 17.26 -0.58
C THR A 477 -25.80 16.40 -1.82
N LEU A 478 -25.42 15.14 -1.63
CA LEU A 478 -25.53 14.11 -2.65
C LEU A 478 -26.89 13.43 -2.56
N LYS A 479 -27.60 13.34 -3.69
CA LYS A 479 -28.82 12.56 -3.83
C LYS A 479 -28.63 11.47 -4.86
N GLY A 480 -29.19 10.30 -4.61
CA GLY A 480 -29.23 9.22 -5.59
C GLY A 480 -30.33 8.24 -5.30
N ARG A 481 -30.44 7.23 -6.18
CA ARG A 481 -31.46 6.19 -6.07
C ARG A 481 -30.93 4.85 -6.55
N VAL A 482 -31.42 3.77 -5.96
CA VAL A 482 -31.15 2.38 -6.36
C VAL A 482 -32.43 1.76 -6.88
N ILE A 483 -32.34 1.15 -8.06
CA ILE A 483 -33.45 0.50 -8.76
C ILE A 483 -33.01 -0.88 -9.29
N THR A 484 -33.98 -1.74 -9.56
CA THR A 484 -33.75 -2.95 -10.36
C THR A 484 -33.63 -2.58 -11.85
N LYS A 485 -33.08 -3.49 -12.67
CA LYS A 485 -33.13 -3.38 -14.14
C LYS A 485 -34.57 -3.22 -14.68
N GLY A 486 -35.56 -3.73 -13.95
CA GLY A 486 -36.99 -3.54 -14.21
C GLY A 486 -37.58 -2.22 -13.72
N GLN A 487 -36.74 -1.25 -13.31
CA GLN A 487 -37.12 0.08 -12.81
C GLN A 487 -37.89 0.07 -11.46
N GLN A 488 -37.80 -1.02 -10.69
CA GLN A 488 -38.42 -1.08 -9.36
C GLN A 488 -37.46 -0.51 -8.30
N PRO A 489 -37.89 0.35 -7.38
CA PRO A 489 -37.02 0.88 -6.32
C PRO A 489 -36.59 -0.22 -5.33
N LEU A 490 -35.35 -0.13 -4.84
CA LEU A 490 -34.80 -1.07 -3.85
C LEU A 490 -34.50 -0.38 -2.53
N ALA A 491 -35.19 -0.78 -1.47
CA ALA A 491 -35.05 -0.26 -0.11
C ALA A 491 -34.02 -1.05 0.71
N GLY A 492 -33.41 -0.40 1.70
CA GLY A 492 -32.45 -1.03 2.62
C GLY A 492 -31.10 -1.38 1.98
N VAL A 493 -30.80 -0.82 0.81
CA VAL A 493 -29.52 -1.02 0.14
C VAL A 493 -28.47 -0.13 0.82
N ASP A 494 -27.40 -0.74 1.33
CA ASP A 494 -26.26 -0.02 1.91
C ASP A 494 -25.44 0.66 0.80
N ILE A 495 -25.33 1.99 0.90
CA ILE A 495 -24.52 2.85 0.03
C ILE A 495 -23.35 3.38 0.84
N LYS A 496 -22.14 3.03 0.40
CA LYS A 496 -20.88 3.56 0.93
C LYS A 496 -20.39 4.66 -0.01
N ALA A 497 -20.21 5.86 0.48
CA ALA A 497 -19.61 6.97 -0.25
C ALA A 497 -18.22 7.25 0.29
N SER A 498 -17.20 7.09 -0.54
CA SER A 498 -15.86 7.60 -0.25
C SER A 498 -15.84 9.09 -0.59
N VAL A 499 -15.51 9.89 0.42
CA VAL A 499 -15.36 11.33 0.33
C VAL A 499 -13.88 11.65 0.38
N GLU A 500 -13.33 11.99 -0.78
CA GLU A 500 -11.92 12.34 -0.94
C GLU A 500 -11.74 13.85 -0.85
N ILE A 501 -10.92 14.26 0.10
CA ILE A 501 -10.53 15.63 0.34
C ILE A 501 -9.08 15.77 -0.10
N TYR A 502 -8.86 16.48 -1.19
CA TYR A 502 -7.53 16.85 -1.65
C TYR A 502 -7.18 18.24 -1.12
N ASN A 503 -6.16 18.32 -0.27
CA ASN A 503 -5.71 19.58 0.34
C ASN A 503 -4.45 20.16 -0.34
N GLY A 504 -4.13 19.74 -1.57
CA GLY A 504 -2.94 20.19 -2.30
C GLY A 504 -1.71 19.28 -2.13
N TYR A 505 -1.64 18.53 -1.02
CA TYR A 505 -0.45 17.75 -0.63
C TYR A 505 -0.74 16.29 -0.24
N SER A 506 -1.98 15.99 0.18
CA SER A 506 -2.42 14.64 0.54
C SER A 506 -3.88 14.40 0.16
N LEU A 507 -4.23 13.15 -0.10
CA LEU A 507 -5.60 12.69 -0.26
C LEU A 507 -6.07 12.10 1.07
N ARG A 508 -7.02 12.74 1.76
CA ARG A 508 -7.73 12.10 2.87
C ARG A 508 -9.05 11.55 2.36
N SER A 509 -9.29 10.26 2.59
CA SER A 509 -10.58 9.62 2.31
C SER A 509 -11.29 9.30 3.63
N THR A 510 -12.56 9.69 3.73
CA THR A 510 -13.50 9.17 4.73
C THR A 510 -14.63 8.43 4.03
N VAL A 511 -15.11 7.35 4.64
CA VAL A 511 -16.30 6.65 4.14
C VAL A 511 -17.53 7.13 4.92
N ARG A 512 -18.63 7.36 4.20
CA ARG A 512 -19.97 7.62 4.74
C ARG A 512 -20.88 6.50 4.29
N GLU A 513 -21.64 5.91 5.22
CA GLU A 513 -22.57 4.83 4.91
C GLU A 513 -24.01 5.30 5.14
N VAL A 514 -24.89 5.07 4.17
CA VAL A 514 -26.32 5.39 4.23
C VAL A 514 -27.13 4.24 3.62
N GLN A 515 -28.39 4.08 4.04
CA GLN A 515 -29.31 3.10 3.45
C GLN A 515 -30.34 3.78 2.57
N THR A 516 -30.79 3.07 1.53
CA THR A 516 -31.91 3.54 0.70
C THR A 516 -33.26 3.42 1.41
N ASP A 517 -34.13 4.40 1.19
CA ASP A 517 -35.50 4.39 1.69
C ASP A 517 -36.44 3.46 0.87
N ALA A 518 -37.73 3.45 1.21
CA ALA A 518 -38.75 2.64 0.53
C ALA A 518 -38.93 2.97 -0.96
N GLN A 519 -38.50 4.15 -1.40
CA GLN A 519 -38.50 4.60 -2.80
C GLN A 519 -37.12 4.39 -3.46
N GLY A 520 -36.21 3.70 -2.77
CA GLY A 520 -34.86 3.42 -3.20
C GLY A 520 -33.93 4.63 -3.15
N GLN A 521 -34.33 5.75 -2.55
CA GLN A 521 -33.55 6.98 -2.55
C GLN A 521 -32.56 7.02 -1.38
N PHE A 522 -31.41 7.66 -1.58
CA PHE A 522 -30.44 7.93 -0.52
C PHE A 522 -29.95 9.38 -0.60
N THR A 523 -29.56 9.91 0.56
CA THR A 523 -29.07 11.29 0.70
C THR A 523 -27.84 11.32 1.60
N ILE A 524 -26.80 12.06 1.19
CA ILE A 524 -25.58 12.30 1.99
C ILE A 524 -25.37 13.82 2.07
N ASP A 525 -25.46 14.36 3.27
CA ASP A 525 -25.37 15.81 3.51
C ASP A 525 -23.95 16.24 3.92
N LYS A 526 -23.78 17.56 4.06
CA LYS A 526 -22.57 18.22 4.57
C LYS A 526 -21.31 17.96 3.75
N LEU A 527 -21.44 17.88 2.43
CA LEU A 527 -20.32 17.67 1.52
C LEU A 527 -19.81 19.00 0.99
N ARG A 528 -18.49 19.24 1.00
CA ARG A 528 -17.94 20.44 0.37
C ARG A 528 -17.97 20.29 -1.16
N PRO A 529 -18.21 21.35 -1.96
CA PRO A 529 -18.25 21.29 -3.42
C PRO A 529 -16.95 20.78 -4.06
N THR A 530 -15.85 20.91 -3.34
CA THR A 530 -14.49 20.54 -3.78
C THR A 530 -14.15 19.07 -3.55
N VAL A 531 -14.98 18.31 -2.82
CA VAL A 531 -14.69 16.89 -2.57
C VAL A 531 -14.92 16.07 -3.83
N LYS A 532 -14.12 15.02 -4.00
CA LYS A 532 -14.43 13.96 -4.96
C LYS A 532 -15.24 12.88 -4.24
N LEU A 533 -16.24 12.36 -4.94
CA LEU A 533 -17.16 11.35 -4.40
C LEU A 533 -17.11 10.12 -5.29
N SER A 534 -16.95 8.96 -4.65
CA SER A 534 -17.19 7.66 -5.28
C SER A 534 -18.18 6.87 -4.43
N LEU A 535 -19.06 6.12 -5.10
CA LEU A 535 -20.09 5.31 -4.45
C LEU A 535 -19.76 3.83 -4.58
N ALA A 536 -20.11 3.05 -3.57
CA ALA A 536 -20.07 1.60 -3.56
C ALA A 536 -21.32 1.05 -2.89
N THR A 537 -21.72 -0.16 -3.29
CA THR A 537 -22.87 -0.87 -2.72
C THR A 537 -22.61 -2.36 -2.85
N ASN A 538 -23.11 -3.12 -1.89
CA ASN A 538 -23.14 -4.57 -1.96
C ASN A 538 -24.51 -5.03 -1.43
N MET A 539 -25.17 -5.91 -2.17
CA MET A 539 -26.46 -6.46 -1.78
C MET A 539 -26.49 -7.94 -2.18
N HIS A 540 -26.53 -8.82 -1.19
CA HIS A 540 -26.58 -10.27 -1.41
C HIS A 540 -27.78 -10.65 -2.30
N GLY A 541 -27.57 -11.58 -3.24
CA GLY A 541 -28.60 -11.98 -4.19
C GLY A 541 -28.91 -10.94 -5.28
N TYR A 542 -28.10 -9.89 -5.42
CA TYR A 542 -28.18 -8.91 -6.50
C TYR A 542 -26.80 -8.68 -7.12
N ASN A 543 -26.76 -8.41 -8.43
CA ASN A 543 -25.57 -7.96 -9.13
C ASN A 543 -25.71 -6.51 -9.57
N TYR A 544 -24.65 -5.73 -9.40
CA TYR A 544 -24.56 -4.37 -9.96
C TYR A 544 -24.48 -4.42 -11.49
N VAL A 545 -25.19 -3.50 -12.15
CA VAL A 545 -25.25 -3.38 -13.61
C VAL A 545 -24.64 -2.06 -14.08
N SER A 546 -25.11 -0.92 -13.54
CA SER A 546 -24.70 0.42 -13.99
C SER A 546 -25.09 1.50 -12.98
N GLY A 547 -24.63 2.74 -13.18
CA GLY A 547 -25.02 3.91 -12.38
C GLY A 547 -23.99 4.35 -11.34
N GLY A 548 -24.44 5.12 -10.35
CA GLY A 548 -23.59 5.58 -9.25
C GLY A 548 -22.56 6.65 -9.61
N GLN A 549 -22.45 7.04 -10.89
CA GLN A 549 -21.63 8.17 -11.30
C GLN A 549 -22.21 9.45 -10.70
N VAL A 550 -21.37 10.21 -10.00
CA VAL A 550 -21.76 11.45 -9.33
C VAL A 550 -21.42 12.64 -10.22
N THR A 551 -22.41 13.50 -10.48
CA THR A 551 -22.25 14.78 -11.17
C THR A 551 -22.64 15.93 -10.25
N GLN A 552 -22.10 17.11 -10.51
CA GLN A 552 -22.49 18.33 -9.82
C GLN A 552 -23.69 18.97 -10.52
N GLN A 553 -24.77 19.24 -9.80
CA GLN A 553 -25.98 19.88 -10.35
C GLN A 553 -26.65 20.77 -9.30
N ASN A 554 -27.02 22.00 -9.67
CA ASN A 554 -27.81 22.95 -8.85
C ASN A 554 -27.29 23.12 -7.41
N ALA A 555 -25.99 23.38 -7.23
CA ALA A 555 -25.37 23.49 -5.90
C ALA A 555 -25.56 22.23 -5.01
N GLY A 556 -25.45 21.06 -5.64
CA GLY A 556 -25.54 19.75 -5.03
C GLY A 556 -24.84 18.70 -5.89
N PHE A 557 -24.81 17.48 -5.39
CA PHE A 557 -24.35 16.32 -6.14
C PHE A 557 -25.55 15.41 -6.47
N VAL A 558 -25.54 14.83 -7.67
CA VAL A 558 -26.55 13.85 -8.09
C VAL A 558 -25.84 12.61 -8.59
N ALA A 559 -26.18 11.46 -8.03
CA ALA A 559 -25.74 10.17 -8.55
C ALA A 559 -26.72 9.69 -9.62
N GLN A 560 -26.20 9.17 -10.72
CA GLN A 560 -27.00 8.35 -11.65
C GLN A 560 -27.62 7.17 -10.90
N ASP A 561 -28.83 6.79 -11.30
CA ASP A 561 -29.54 5.64 -10.72
C ASP A 561 -28.65 4.40 -10.73
N ILE A 562 -28.40 3.83 -9.55
CA ILE A 562 -27.68 2.57 -9.39
C ILE A 562 -28.65 1.45 -9.76
N VAL A 563 -28.31 0.68 -10.79
CA VAL A 563 -29.15 -0.40 -11.32
C VAL A 563 -28.60 -1.74 -10.86
N LEU A 564 -29.43 -2.51 -10.17
CA LEU A 564 -29.12 -3.87 -9.73
C LEU A 564 -29.98 -4.90 -10.50
N VAL A 565 -29.47 -6.11 -10.69
CA VAL A 565 -30.22 -7.25 -11.23
C VAL A 565 -30.35 -8.34 -10.17
N PRO A 566 -31.57 -8.84 -9.87
CA PRO A 566 -31.76 -9.93 -8.91
C PRO A 566 -31.20 -11.24 -9.45
N LEU A 567 -30.60 -12.02 -8.57
CA LEU A 567 -29.98 -13.32 -8.81
C LEU A 567 -30.85 -14.43 -8.24
N THR A 568 -32.06 -14.59 -8.77
CA THR A 568 -33.05 -15.52 -8.23
C THR A 568 -33.18 -16.81 -9.04
N SER A 569 -32.51 -16.90 -10.18
CA SER A 569 -32.61 -18.05 -11.08
C SER A 569 -31.52 -19.08 -10.81
N ARG A 570 -31.68 -20.26 -11.39
CA ARG A 570 -30.69 -21.34 -11.40
C ARG A 570 -30.43 -21.77 -12.83
N ILE A 571 -29.23 -22.24 -13.16
CA ILE A 571 -28.93 -22.92 -14.42
C ILE A 571 -28.48 -24.35 -14.13
N THR A 572 -28.89 -25.29 -14.98
CA THR A 572 -28.54 -26.70 -14.83
C THR A 572 -27.81 -27.16 -16.08
N GLY A 573 -27.03 -28.22 -15.97
CA GLY A 573 -26.28 -28.72 -17.12
C GLY A 573 -25.49 -29.96 -16.84
N ARG A 574 -24.64 -30.33 -17.81
CA ARG A 574 -23.73 -31.46 -17.73
C ARG A 574 -22.34 -31.05 -18.19
N VAL A 575 -21.32 -31.47 -17.46
CA VAL A 575 -19.90 -31.35 -17.83
C VAL A 575 -19.44 -32.68 -18.42
N VAL A 576 -18.89 -32.64 -19.62
CA VAL A 576 -18.39 -33.80 -20.36
C VAL A 576 -16.97 -33.55 -20.89
N ASP A 577 -16.23 -34.61 -21.20
CA ASP A 577 -14.96 -34.51 -21.92
C ASP A 577 -15.17 -34.44 -23.45
N THR A 578 -14.08 -34.37 -24.21
CA THR A 578 -14.10 -34.33 -25.68
C THR A 578 -14.69 -35.58 -26.34
N GLU A 579 -14.84 -36.69 -25.61
CA GLU A 579 -15.49 -37.92 -26.07
C GLU A 579 -16.98 -37.98 -25.66
N GLY A 580 -17.48 -36.95 -24.96
CA GLY A 580 -18.84 -36.89 -24.46
C GLY A 580 -19.07 -37.66 -23.14
N LYS A 581 -18.01 -38.13 -22.48
CA LYS A 581 -18.13 -38.83 -21.19
C LYS A 581 -18.26 -37.82 -20.05
N PRO A 582 -19.11 -38.07 -19.05
CA PRO A 582 -19.27 -37.15 -17.92
C PRO A 582 -18.00 -36.99 -17.08
N VAL A 583 -17.76 -35.77 -16.60
CA VAL A 583 -16.60 -35.41 -15.77
C VAL A 583 -17.05 -35.08 -14.34
N PRO A 584 -17.03 -36.06 -13.42
CA PRO A 584 -17.35 -35.80 -12.01
C PRO A 584 -16.27 -34.96 -11.32
N GLY A 585 -16.69 -34.10 -10.40
CA GLY A 585 -15.79 -33.23 -9.64
C GLY A 585 -15.37 -31.94 -10.36
N ALA A 586 -15.85 -31.70 -11.59
CA ALA A 586 -15.61 -30.44 -12.28
C ALA A 586 -16.25 -29.27 -11.52
N LYS A 587 -15.46 -28.22 -11.26
CA LYS A 587 -15.96 -26.98 -10.64
C LYS A 587 -16.63 -26.14 -11.72
N VAL A 588 -17.81 -25.61 -11.42
CA VAL A 588 -18.64 -24.84 -12.35
C VAL A 588 -19.00 -23.51 -11.69
N MET A 589 -18.85 -22.40 -12.39
CA MET A 589 -19.25 -21.07 -11.94
C MET A 589 -19.83 -20.24 -13.10
N SER A 590 -20.49 -19.13 -12.77
CA SER A 590 -20.96 -18.17 -13.78
C SER A 590 -20.43 -16.77 -13.48
N PRO A 591 -19.69 -16.13 -14.39
CA PRO A 591 -19.22 -14.78 -14.19
C PRO A 591 -20.36 -13.76 -14.19
N ASP A 592 -21.56 -14.15 -14.62
CA ASP A 592 -22.77 -13.34 -14.55
C ASP A 592 -23.59 -13.60 -13.28
N GLY A 593 -23.27 -14.66 -12.52
CA GLY A 593 -23.91 -15.05 -11.25
C GLY A 593 -23.23 -14.47 -10.01
N GLU A 594 -23.66 -14.86 -8.82
CA GLU A 594 -23.07 -14.44 -7.56
C GLU A 594 -21.61 -14.93 -7.42
N ILE A 595 -20.69 -14.06 -6.97
CA ILE A 595 -19.22 -14.29 -7.01
C ILE A 595 -18.83 -15.58 -6.30
N ASP A 596 -19.46 -15.87 -5.15
CA ASP A 596 -19.08 -16.96 -4.25
C ASP A 596 -19.93 -18.23 -4.47
N VAL A 597 -20.80 -18.23 -5.48
CA VAL A 597 -21.64 -19.39 -5.79
C VAL A 597 -20.98 -20.23 -6.88
N GLN A 598 -20.60 -21.44 -6.51
CA GLN A 598 -20.06 -22.46 -7.41
C GLN A 598 -20.85 -23.77 -7.27
N ALA A 599 -20.82 -24.59 -8.31
CA ALA A 599 -21.35 -25.95 -8.31
C ALA A 599 -20.23 -26.95 -8.60
N VAL A 600 -20.40 -28.18 -8.12
CA VAL A 600 -19.51 -29.30 -8.45
C VAL A 600 -20.32 -30.33 -9.22
N ALA A 601 -19.79 -30.77 -10.36
CA ALA A 601 -20.45 -31.79 -11.19
C ALA A 601 -20.49 -33.14 -10.46
N ASP A 602 -21.65 -33.78 -10.46
CA ASP A 602 -21.88 -35.09 -9.82
C ASP A 602 -21.27 -36.26 -10.61
N ALA A 603 -21.53 -37.51 -10.19
CA ALA A 603 -21.05 -38.72 -10.85
C ALA A 603 -21.47 -38.84 -12.33
N ASP A 604 -22.64 -38.27 -12.69
CA ASP A 604 -23.14 -38.20 -14.06
C ASP A 604 -22.67 -36.95 -14.79
N GLY A 605 -21.79 -36.15 -14.18
CA GLY A 605 -21.33 -34.86 -14.70
C GLY A 605 -22.38 -33.75 -14.59
N LYS A 606 -23.53 -33.97 -13.94
CA LYS A 606 -24.61 -32.97 -13.84
C LYS A 606 -24.28 -31.93 -12.79
N PHE A 607 -24.73 -30.70 -13.01
CA PHE A 607 -24.58 -29.61 -12.05
C PHE A 607 -25.84 -28.75 -11.96
N VAL A 608 -25.99 -28.06 -10.83
CA VAL A 608 -27.00 -27.02 -10.60
C VAL A 608 -26.29 -25.81 -10.01
N LEU A 609 -26.26 -24.71 -10.75
CA LEU A 609 -25.72 -23.44 -10.30
C LEU A 609 -26.87 -22.50 -9.96
N SER A 610 -26.92 -22.06 -8.71
CA SER A 610 -27.96 -21.12 -8.22
C SER A 610 -27.46 -19.67 -8.29
N ALA A 611 -28.32 -18.70 -7.95
CA ALA A 611 -27.96 -17.28 -7.89
C ALA A 611 -27.41 -16.69 -9.20
N VAL A 612 -28.09 -16.99 -10.31
CA VAL A 612 -27.82 -16.39 -11.62
C VAL A 612 -28.97 -15.45 -12.04
N PRO A 613 -28.72 -14.45 -12.90
CA PRO A 613 -29.79 -13.59 -13.39
C PRO A 613 -30.76 -14.38 -14.29
N ALA A 614 -32.00 -13.90 -14.38
CA ALA A 614 -33.03 -14.42 -15.28
C ALA A 614 -32.80 -13.97 -16.74
N SER A 615 -31.62 -14.25 -17.28
CA SER A 615 -31.20 -13.89 -18.64
C SER A 615 -30.28 -14.96 -19.22
N GLN A 616 -29.74 -14.68 -20.42
CA GLN A 616 -28.57 -15.41 -20.91
C GLN A 616 -27.41 -15.19 -19.93
N VAL A 617 -26.70 -16.28 -19.61
CA VAL A 617 -25.52 -16.31 -18.75
C VAL A 617 -24.45 -17.17 -19.38
N MET A 618 -23.19 -16.80 -19.15
CA MET A 618 -22.05 -17.68 -19.40
C MET A 618 -21.84 -18.60 -18.21
N VAL A 619 -21.48 -19.85 -18.46
CA VAL A 619 -21.10 -20.83 -17.44
C VAL A 619 -19.75 -21.39 -17.82
N VAL A 620 -18.81 -21.36 -16.88
CA VAL A 620 -17.43 -21.83 -17.06
C VAL A 620 -17.20 -23.00 -16.13
N ALA A 621 -16.55 -24.05 -16.64
CA ALA A 621 -16.17 -25.21 -15.86
C ALA A 621 -14.68 -25.53 -16.01
N GLY A 622 -14.10 -26.06 -14.94
CA GLY A 622 -12.70 -26.44 -14.89
C GLY A 622 -12.47 -27.74 -14.12
N TYR A 623 -11.60 -28.61 -14.65
CA TYR A 623 -11.17 -29.84 -13.97
C TYR A 623 -9.81 -30.32 -14.50
N LYS A 624 -8.84 -30.50 -13.60
CA LYS A 624 -7.50 -31.07 -13.89
C LYS A 624 -6.85 -30.47 -15.14
N GLY A 625 -6.73 -29.14 -15.19
CA GLY A 625 -6.14 -28.43 -16.32
C GLY A 625 -6.95 -28.42 -17.63
N ARG A 626 -8.20 -28.90 -17.63
CA ARG A 626 -9.14 -28.73 -18.75
C ARG A 626 -10.21 -27.70 -18.42
N ILE A 627 -10.54 -26.89 -19.41
CA ILE A 627 -11.53 -25.82 -19.32
C ILE A 627 -12.64 -26.03 -20.34
N GLY A 628 -13.81 -25.49 -20.04
CA GLY A 628 -14.92 -25.42 -20.98
C GLY A 628 -15.88 -24.33 -20.58
N GLU A 629 -16.63 -23.83 -21.55
CA GLU A 629 -17.67 -22.83 -21.34
C GLU A 629 -18.91 -23.15 -22.16
N ALA A 630 -20.04 -22.63 -21.72
CA ALA A 630 -21.29 -22.65 -22.45
C ALA A 630 -22.13 -21.41 -22.11
N HIS A 631 -23.00 -21.01 -23.03
CA HIS A 631 -24.00 -19.98 -22.78
C HIS A 631 -25.38 -20.63 -22.70
N GLY A 632 -26.21 -20.17 -21.75
CA GLY A 632 -27.57 -20.66 -21.59
C GLY A 632 -28.50 -19.64 -20.99
N ILE A 633 -29.81 -19.86 -21.13
CA ILE A 633 -30.84 -19.04 -20.49
C ILE A 633 -31.26 -19.75 -19.22
N SER A 634 -31.04 -19.12 -18.06
CA SER A 634 -31.23 -19.74 -16.74
C SER A 634 -32.63 -20.31 -16.52
N SER A 635 -33.67 -19.77 -17.15
CA SER A 635 -35.05 -20.22 -16.95
C SER A 635 -35.50 -21.42 -17.79
N ASN A 636 -34.76 -21.90 -18.80
CA ASN A 636 -35.33 -22.84 -19.78
C ASN A 636 -34.38 -23.86 -20.45
N THR A 637 -33.07 -23.89 -20.18
CA THR A 637 -32.17 -24.78 -20.95
C THR A 637 -31.09 -25.43 -20.10
N ALA A 638 -30.99 -26.75 -20.17
CA ALA A 638 -29.82 -27.47 -19.67
C ALA A 638 -28.65 -27.22 -20.63
N VAL A 639 -27.49 -26.80 -20.10
CA VAL A 639 -26.28 -26.56 -20.91
C VAL A 639 -25.33 -27.76 -20.85
N ASN A 640 -24.67 -28.08 -21.96
CA ASN A 640 -23.59 -29.05 -21.97
C ASN A 640 -22.26 -28.30 -22.10
N ILE A 641 -21.34 -28.54 -21.17
CA ILE A 641 -20.00 -27.94 -21.15
C ILE A 641 -18.99 -29.03 -21.49
N THR A 642 -18.26 -28.85 -22.58
CA THR A 642 -17.19 -29.78 -23.01
C THR A 642 -15.85 -29.28 -22.51
N LEU A 643 -15.19 -30.06 -21.65
CA LEU A 643 -13.86 -29.75 -21.15
C LEU A 643 -12.78 -30.19 -22.15
N ALA A 644 -11.99 -29.22 -22.60
CA ALA A 644 -10.84 -29.42 -23.46
C ALA A 644 -9.58 -28.82 -22.81
N PRO A 645 -8.37 -29.24 -23.22
CA PRO A 645 -7.16 -28.50 -22.88
C PRO A 645 -7.27 -27.03 -23.31
N PRO A 646 -6.70 -26.08 -22.57
CA PRO A 646 -6.64 -24.69 -22.99
C PRO A 646 -5.92 -24.57 -24.33
N LYS A 647 -6.21 -23.49 -25.07
CA LYS A 647 -5.61 -23.20 -26.37
C LYS A 647 -4.54 -22.12 -26.18
N PRO A 648 -3.28 -22.48 -25.88
CA PRO A 648 -2.21 -21.50 -25.80
C PRO A 648 -1.97 -20.87 -27.18
N PRO A 649 -1.38 -19.66 -27.24
CA PRO A 649 -1.16 -19.02 -28.53
C PRO A 649 -0.19 -19.77 -29.42
N VAL A 650 -0.57 -19.91 -30.68
CA VAL A 650 0.21 -20.54 -31.74
C VAL A 650 0.72 -19.50 -32.74
N ALA A 651 1.68 -19.87 -33.58
CA ALA A 651 2.28 -18.95 -34.56
C ALA A 651 1.27 -18.29 -35.52
N SER A 652 0.11 -18.92 -35.78
CA SER A 652 -0.96 -18.31 -36.58
C SER A 652 -1.72 -17.18 -35.88
N ASP A 653 -1.59 -17.05 -34.55
CA ASP A 653 -2.24 -15.97 -33.79
C ASP A 653 -1.52 -14.62 -33.92
N VAL A 654 -0.32 -14.61 -34.53
CA VAL A 654 0.41 -13.38 -34.85
C VAL A 654 -0.43 -12.43 -35.71
N GLN A 655 -1.27 -12.95 -36.61
CA GLN A 655 -2.16 -12.10 -37.41
C GLN A 655 -3.20 -11.39 -36.53
N ARG A 656 -3.75 -12.05 -35.51
CA ARG A 656 -4.67 -11.42 -34.55
C ARG A 656 -3.99 -10.27 -33.80
N ALA A 657 -2.71 -10.43 -33.47
CA ALA A 657 -1.93 -9.37 -32.83
C ALA A 657 -1.80 -8.13 -33.73
N TYR A 658 -1.56 -8.35 -35.03
CA TYR A 658 -1.52 -7.26 -36.01
C TYR A 658 -2.88 -6.57 -36.18
N ASP A 659 -3.95 -7.35 -36.28
CA ASP A 659 -5.31 -6.80 -36.43
C ASP A 659 -5.69 -5.95 -35.21
N LEU A 660 -5.37 -6.43 -34.00
CA LEU A 660 -5.62 -5.70 -32.75
C LEU A 660 -4.79 -4.39 -32.68
N LEU A 661 -3.52 -4.41 -33.09
CA LEU A 661 -2.68 -3.21 -33.11
C LEU A 661 -3.09 -2.20 -34.19
N GLU A 662 -3.57 -2.67 -35.35
CA GLU A 662 -4.17 -1.80 -36.38
C GLU A 662 -5.44 -1.11 -35.85
N GLU A 663 -6.29 -1.82 -35.10
CA GLU A 663 -7.50 -1.28 -34.48
C GLU A 663 -7.18 -0.25 -33.39
N VAL A 664 -6.25 -0.57 -32.47
CA VAL A 664 -5.77 0.39 -31.46
C VAL A 664 -5.17 1.63 -32.13
N TRP A 665 -4.46 1.48 -33.25
CA TRP A 665 -3.93 2.63 -34.00
C TRP A 665 -5.04 3.49 -34.63
N ALA A 666 -6.09 2.87 -35.17
CA ALA A 666 -7.22 3.56 -35.76
C ALA A 666 -7.97 4.40 -34.70
N ASP A 667 -8.20 3.82 -33.51
CA ASP A 667 -8.94 4.44 -32.41
C ASP A 667 -8.18 5.53 -31.65
N THR A 668 -6.88 5.70 -31.94
CA THR A 668 -5.98 6.66 -31.26
C THR A 668 -5.70 7.92 -32.09
N GLU A 669 -6.59 8.30 -33.00
CA GLU A 669 -6.47 9.55 -33.78
C GLU A 669 -6.43 10.77 -32.83
N GLY A 670 -5.22 11.34 -32.64
CA GLY A 670 -4.96 12.46 -31.72
C GLY A 670 -4.21 12.11 -30.43
N MET A 671 -3.98 10.81 -30.13
CA MET A 671 -3.22 10.38 -28.95
C MET A 671 -1.74 10.13 -29.30
N LYS A 672 -0.88 11.08 -28.96
CA LYS A 672 0.56 11.05 -29.32
C LYS A 672 1.28 9.77 -28.86
N PHE A 673 1.00 9.28 -27.65
CA PHE A 673 1.63 8.12 -27.03
C PHE A 673 1.54 6.86 -27.92
N TYR A 674 0.33 6.37 -28.22
CA TYR A 674 0.16 5.20 -29.09
C TYR A 674 0.61 5.41 -30.53
N ARG A 675 0.56 6.67 -31.00
CA ARG A 675 1.01 7.03 -32.34
C ARG A 675 2.53 6.92 -32.51
N GLU A 676 3.28 6.97 -31.41
CA GLU A 676 4.71 6.72 -31.41
C GLU A 676 5.00 5.24 -31.14
N ASP A 677 4.25 4.63 -30.22
CA ASP A 677 4.56 3.31 -29.66
C ASP A 677 4.26 2.12 -30.58
N ILE A 678 3.08 2.10 -31.23
CA ILE A 678 2.61 0.92 -31.98
C ILE A 678 3.56 0.56 -33.14
N PRO A 679 4.02 1.51 -33.98
CA PRO A 679 5.02 1.21 -35.01
C PRO A 679 6.31 0.64 -34.43
N ILE A 680 6.71 1.10 -33.24
CA ILE A 680 7.94 0.63 -32.59
C ILE A 680 7.79 -0.81 -32.11
N VAL A 681 6.66 -1.15 -31.49
CA VAL A 681 6.35 -2.53 -31.07
C VAL A 681 6.32 -3.47 -32.27
N LEU A 682 5.73 -3.05 -33.39
CA LEU A 682 5.66 -3.85 -34.62
C LEU A 682 7.00 -3.96 -35.35
N ALA A 683 7.91 -3.02 -35.16
CA ALA A 683 9.17 -2.95 -35.90
C ALA A 683 10.02 -4.23 -35.73
N ALA A 684 9.91 -4.90 -34.58
CA ALA A 684 10.69 -6.09 -34.28
C ALA A 684 10.34 -7.30 -35.17
N ASP A 685 9.06 -7.47 -35.51
CA ASP A 685 8.52 -8.67 -36.16
C ASP A 685 7.92 -8.39 -37.55
N ALA A 686 7.38 -7.19 -37.77
CA ALA A 686 6.74 -6.76 -39.00
C ALA A 686 7.12 -5.33 -39.40
N PRO A 687 8.38 -5.07 -39.79
CA PRO A 687 8.86 -3.71 -40.08
C PRO A 687 8.13 -3.04 -41.26
N ASP A 688 7.63 -3.81 -42.23
CA ASP A 688 6.82 -3.26 -43.34
C ASP A 688 5.43 -2.81 -42.86
N LEU A 689 4.82 -3.54 -41.93
CA LEU A 689 3.56 -3.17 -41.31
C LEU A 689 3.75 -1.96 -40.38
N ALA A 690 4.81 -1.96 -39.57
CA ALA A 690 5.22 -0.80 -38.77
C ALA A 690 5.36 0.45 -39.65
N LEU A 691 6.03 0.31 -40.80
CA LEU A 691 6.20 1.40 -41.75
C LEU A 691 4.87 1.84 -42.39
N LYS A 692 3.99 0.90 -42.75
CA LYS A 692 2.63 1.19 -43.27
C LYS A 692 1.83 2.01 -42.25
N ILE A 693 1.86 1.63 -40.98
CA ILE A 693 1.12 2.29 -39.90
C ILE A 693 1.72 3.66 -39.56
N ALA A 694 3.06 3.78 -39.56
CA ALA A 694 3.76 5.04 -39.32
C ALA A 694 3.57 6.12 -40.41
N ARG A 695 3.02 5.77 -41.58
CA ARG A 695 2.75 6.74 -42.65
C ARG A 695 1.68 7.75 -42.23
N LYS A 696 2.02 9.02 -42.42
CA LYS A 696 1.08 10.14 -42.33
C LYS A 696 0.07 10.08 -43.48
N LYS A 697 -1.03 10.83 -43.37
CA LYS A 697 -2.09 10.90 -44.41
C LYS A 697 -1.57 11.34 -45.79
N ASP A 698 -0.45 12.06 -45.83
CA ASP A 698 0.23 12.49 -47.06
C ASP A 698 1.20 11.44 -47.64
N GLY A 699 1.29 10.26 -47.02
CA GLY A 699 2.15 9.15 -47.43
C GLY A 699 3.60 9.22 -46.94
N SER A 700 4.00 10.31 -46.27
CA SER A 700 5.33 10.49 -45.70
C SER A 700 5.47 9.80 -44.34
N VAL A 701 6.72 9.48 -43.94
CA VAL A 701 7.05 8.97 -42.61
C VAL A 701 8.04 9.94 -41.98
N ASP A 702 7.84 10.27 -40.71
CA ASP A 702 8.78 11.13 -39.99
C ASP A 702 10.14 10.44 -39.83
N ASP A 703 11.23 11.14 -40.11
CA ASP A 703 12.58 10.56 -39.99
C ASP A 703 12.89 10.10 -38.56
N SER A 704 12.36 10.78 -37.54
CA SER A 704 12.51 10.34 -36.14
C SER A 704 11.80 9.00 -35.90
N MET A 705 10.62 8.81 -36.50
CA MET A 705 9.88 7.54 -36.43
C MET A 705 10.62 6.43 -37.18
N MET A 706 11.09 6.71 -38.41
CA MET A 706 11.90 5.76 -39.19
C MET A 706 13.16 5.34 -38.42
N SER A 707 13.83 6.28 -37.75
CA SER A 707 15.00 6.01 -36.92
C SER A 707 14.70 5.05 -35.77
N GLN A 708 13.54 5.19 -35.13
CA GLN A 708 13.10 4.31 -34.06
C GLN A 708 12.73 2.92 -34.56
N ILE A 709 12.03 2.80 -35.69
CA ILE A 709 11.73 1.52 -36.35
C ILE A 709 13.02 0.77 -36.67
N ILE A 710 13.98 1.45 -37.32
CA ILE A 710 15.30 0.87 -37.64
C ILE A 710 16.03 0.42 -36.36
N SER A 711 16.06 1.28 -35.33
CA SER A 711 16.78 0.98 -34.09
C SER A 711 16.18 -0.21 -33.33
N ASN A 712 14.86 -0.35 -33.32
CA ASN A 712 14.19 -1.47 -32.67
C ASN A 712 14.35 -2.77 -33.44
N LEU A 713 14.18 -2.76 -34.77
CA LEU A 713 14.46 -3.92 -35.62
C LEU A 713 15.92 -4.35 -35.49
N ALA A 714 16.86 -3.39 -35.43
CA ALA A 714 18.27 -3.69 -35.23
C ALA A 714 18.54 -4.40 -33.89
N ARG A 715 17.82 -4.02 -32.82
CA ARG A 715 17.96 -4.65 -31.50
C ARG A 715 17.37 -6.06 -31.46
N SER A 716 16.20 -6.27 -32.07
CA SER A 716 15.48 -7.55 -32.01
C SER A 716 15.97 -8.57 -33.03
N ASN A 717 16.24 -8.12 -34.26
CA ASN A 717 16.64 -8.97 -35.38
C ASN A 717 17.72 -8.29 -36.26
N PRO A 718 18.98 -8.27 -35.79
CA PRO A 718 20.09 -7.63 -36.50
C PRO A 718 20.27 -8.11 -37.96
N ALA A 719 20.00 -9.39 -38.23
CA ALA A 719 20.15 -9.96 -39.57
C ALA A 719 19.12 -9.40 -40.56
N GLN A 720 17.86 -9.29 -40.14
CA GLN A 720 16.82 -8.66 -40.96
C GLN A 720 17.06 -7.15 -41.10
N ALA A 721 17.48 -6.48 -40.02
CA ALA A 721 17.82 -5.07 -40.03
C ALA A 721 18.93 -4.73 -41.04
N ALA A 722 19.96 -5.59 -41.15
CA ALA A 722 21.07 -5.42 -42.09
C ALA A 722 20.63 -5.35 -43.56
N VAL A 723 19.47 -5.95 -43.89
CA VAL A 723 18.91 -5.96 -45.26
C VAL A 723 17.83 -4.88 -45.41
N TRP A 724 16.93 -4.75 -44.44
CA TRP A 724 15.76 -3.88 -44.53
C TRP A 724 16.09 -2.40 -44.29
N ALA A 725 16.99 -2.10 -43.35
CA ALA A 725 17.25 -0.72 -42.94
C ALA A 725 18.02 0.14 -43.97
N PRO A 726 19.05 -0.35 -44.70
CA PRO A 726 19.81 0.48 -45.63
C PRO A 726 18.98 1.26 -46.66
N PRO A 727 18.06 0.65 -47.44
CA PRO A 727 17.26 1.39 -48.43
C PRO A 727 16.33 2.43 -47.79
N ASN A 728 15.87 2.21 -46.56
CA ASN A 728 15.03 3.14 -45.81
C ASN A 728 15.85 4.30 -45.22
N LEU A 729 17.07 4.01 -44.74
CA LEU A 729 18.03 5.00 -44.24
C LEU A 729 18.49 5.99 -45.33
N HIS A 730 18.45 5.59 -46.61
CA HIS A 730 18.74 6.49 -47.75
C HIS A 730 17.62 7.48 -48.06
N GLN A 731 16.38 7.18 -47.66
CA GLN A 731 15.22 8.05 -47.90
C GLN A 731 15.10 9.17 -46.85
N MET A 732 15.75 9.00 -45.70
CA MET A 732 15.75 9.96 -44.62
C MET A 732 16.57 11.22 -44.97
N GLN A 733 16.14 12.38 -44.49
CA GLN A 733 16.79 13.68 -44.73
C GLN A 733 17.30 14.33 -43.44
N ASN A 734 16.66 14.07 -42.29
CA ASN A 734 17.06 14.60 -41.00
C ASN A 734 18.36 13.95 -40.53
N ALA A 735 19.41 14.75 -40.51
CA ALA A 735 20.76 14.27 -40.25
C ALA A 735 20.97 13.73 -38.82
N GLY A 736 20.22 14.21 -37.81
CA GLY A 736 20.24 13.67 -36.44
C GLY A 736 19.53 12.32 -36.31
N ALA A 737 18.40 12.15 -37.02
CA ALA A 737 17.70 10.87 -37.09
C ALA A 737 18.53 9.81 -37.83
N ILE A 738 19.20 10.20 -38.92
CA ILE A 738 20.16 9.36 -39.65
C ILE A 738 21.32 8.95 -38.76
N PHE A 739 21.89 9.88 -37.99
CA PHE A 739 22.96 9.58 -37.03
C PHE A 739 22.53 8.49 -36.04
N THR A 740 21.37 8.67 -35.39
CA THR A 740 20.84 7.73 -34.40
C THR A 740 20.61 6.34 -34.99
N ALA A 741 19.95 6.27 -36.15
CA ALA A 741 19.71 5.00 -36.84
C ALA A 741 21.01 4.31 -37.27
N SER A 742 22.00 5.10 -37.73
CA SER A 742 23.30 4.57 -38.17
C SER A 742 24.11 4.00 -36.99
N ILE A 743 24.07 4.66 -35.83
CA ILE A 743 24.73 4.14 -34.61
C ILE A 743 24.05 2.84 -34.16
N SER A 744 22.72 2.83 -34.00
CA SER A 744 21.97 1.66 -33.52
C SER A 744 22.16 0.46 -34.44
N LEU A 745 21.96 0.65 -35.74
CA LEU A 745 22.14 -0.40 -36.74
C LEU A 745 23.60 -0.86 -36.80
N GLY A 746 24.55 0.09 -36.80
CA GLY A 746 25.98 -0.21 -36.83
C GLY A 746 26.43 -1.05 -35.64
N LEU A 747 25.93 -0.76 -34.44
CA LEU A 747 26.22 -1.53 -33.22
C LEU A 747 25.66 -2.95 -33.32
N ALA A 748 24.42 -3.10 -33.77
CA ALA A 748 23.75 -4.39 -33.88
C ALA A 748 24.38 -5.30 -34.93
N VAL A 749 24.81 -4.75 -36.06
CA VAL A 749 25.33 -5.53 -37.20
C VAL A 749 26.85 -5.65 -37.19
N ALA A 750 27.56 -5.07 -36.22
CA ALA A 750 29.02 -5.04 -36.20
C ALA A 750 29.68 -6.43 -36.32
N ASP A 751 29.08 -7.44 -35.69
CA ASP A 751 29.62 -8.81 -35.69
C ASP A 751 29.13 -9.64 -36.89
N ILE A 752 28.00 -9.26 -37.51
CA ILE A 752 27.32 -10.04 -38.57
C ILE A 752 27.65 -9.47 -39.95
N ASN A 753 27.76 -8.15 -40.07
CA ASN A 753 28.16 -7.43 -41.28
C ASN A 753 29.11 -6.27 -40.93
N PRO A 754 30.40 -6.55 -40.68
CA PRO A 754 31.38 -5.54 -40.28
C PRO A 754 31.60 -4.44 -41.32
N ALA A 755 31.42 -4.76 -42.61
CA ALA A 755 31.55 -3.80 -43.71
C ALA A 755 30.44 -2.74 -43.66
N LEU A 756 29.19 -3.16 -43.48
CA LEU A 756 28.06 -2.26 -43.28
C LEU A 756 28.23 -1.43 -42.00
N ALA A 757 28.66 -2.04 -40.89
CA ALA A 757 28.91 -1.31 -39.65
C ALA A 757 29.99 -0.23 -39.79
N ARG A 758 31.04 -0.50 -40.59
CA ARG A 758 32.08 0.49 -40.90
C ARG A 758 31.57 1.64 -41.77
N ASP A 759 30.70 1.35 -42.74
CA ASP A 759 30.06 2.38 -43.57
C ASP A 759 29.15 3.29 -42.73
N LEU A 760 28.28 2.69 -41.91
CA LEU A 760 27.40 3.40 -40.98
C LEU A 760 28.19 4.25 -39.96
N TYR A 761 29.32 3.74 -39.48
CA TYR A 761 30.24 4.50 -38.63
C TYR A 761 30.78 5.75 -39.34
N ASN A 762 31.26 5.60 -40.58
CA ASN A 762 31.78 6.73 -41.35
C ASN A 762 30.68 7.77 -41.63
N ARG A 763 29.46 7.32 -41.92
CA ARG A 763 28.28 8.18 -42.12
C ARG A 763 27.94 8.95 -40.83
N ALA A 764 27.90 8.28 -39.68
CA ALA A 764 27.64 8.92 -38.39
C ALA A 764 28.75 9.90 -37.99
N LYS A 765 30.02 9.55 -38.27
CA LYS A 765 31.18 10.42 -38.01
C LYS A 765 31.17 11.69 -38.86
N ALA A 766 30.73 11.61 -40.11
CA ALA A 766 30.58 12.78 -40.99
C ALA A 766 29.54 13.78 -40.44
N TYR A 767 28.46 13.28 -39.83
CA TYR A 767 27.47 14.13 -39.16
C TYR A 767 28.05 14.90 -37.96
N ASP A 768 28.80 14.23 -37.08
CA ASP A 768 29.42 14.90 -35.92
C ASP A 768 30.36 16.03 -36.35
N LYS A 769 31.19 15.80 -37.38
CA LYS A 769 32.12 16.81 -37.92
C LYS A 769 31.41 18.07 -38.46
N GLY A 770 30.20 17.94 -38.98
CA GLY A 770 29.41 19.08 -39.48
C GLY A 770 28.72 19.91 -38.40
N HIS A 771 28.70 19.43 -37.15
CA HIS A 771 27.91 20.01 -36.05
C HIS A 771 28.77 20.34 -34.81
N THR A 772 30.10 20.37 -34.95
CA THR A 772 31.05 20.81 -33.91
C THR A 772 31.36 22.31 -33.93
N ASP A 773 31.06 23.00 -35.03
CA ASP A 773 31.56 24.37 -35.27
C ASP A 773 30.52 25.48 -35.08
N ASN A 774 29.31 25.14 -34.60
CA ASN A 774 28.21 26.10 -34.42
C ASN A 774 27.97 26.36 -32.92
N ALA A 775 28.18 27.60 -32.47
CA ALA A 775 28.16 28.01 -31.05
C ALA A 775 26.78 27.86 -30.36
N ALA A 776 25.74 27.45 -31.09
CA ALA A 776 24.39 27.22 -30.58
C ALA A 776 24.07 25.72 -30.31
N VAL A 777 25.01 24.80 -30.54
CA VAL A 777 24.80 23.38 -30.24
C VAL A 777 24.94 23.16 -28.74
N ASP A 778 23.84 22.70 -28.14
CA ASP A 778 23.78 22.30 -26.74
C ASP A 778 24.90 21.31 -26.38
N GLN A 779 25.69 21.62 -25.35
CA GLN A 779 26.86 20.85 -24.90
C GLN A 779 26.49 19.39 -24.60
N GLN A 780 25.24 19.15 -24.20
CA GLN A 780 24.66 17.83 -23.95
C GLN A 780 24.65 16.96 -25.23
N SER A 781 24.26 17.55 -26.36
CA SER A 781 24.20 16.85 -27.65
C SER A 781 25.59 16.43 -28.13
N ILE A 782 26.62 17.23 -27.86
CA ILE A 782 28.02 16.90 -28.21
C ILE A 782 28.47 15.66 -27.42
N ILE A 783 28.19 15.63 -26.12
CA ILE A 783 28.54 14.50 -25.24
C ILE A 783 27.85 13.22 -25.71
N MET A 784 26.53 13.25 -25.93
CA MET A 784 25.76 12.07 -26.36
C MET A 784 26.25 11.51 -27.70
N ARG A 785 26.56 12.38 -28.68
CA ARG A 785 27.13 11.94 -29.97
C ARG A 785 28.51 11.33 -29.82
N ALA A 786 29.39 11.96 -29.04
CA ALA A 786 30.74 11.45 -28.81
C ALA A 786 30.71 10.09 -28.11
N VAL A 787 29.89 9.93 -27.05
CA VAL A 787 29.67 8.63 -26.40
C VAL A 787 29.16 7.59 -27.41
N SER A 788 28.15 7.92 -28.20
CA SER A 788 27.56 7.01 -29.21
C SER A 788 28.57 6.56 -30.27
N LEU A 789 29.39 7.48 -30.78
CA LEU A 789 30.47 7.17 -31.73
C LEU A 789 31.57 6.33 -31.08
N SER A 790 31.92 6.59 -29.82
CA SER A 790 32.88 5.77 -29.08
C SER A 790 32.41 4.33 -28.96
N LYS A 791 31.09 4.13 -28.76
CA LYS A 791 30.48 2.80 -28.67
C LYS A 791 30.72 2.01 -29.93
N LEU A 792 30.32 2.56 -31.08
CA LEU A 792 30.47 1.90 -32.37
C LEU A 792 31.93 1.76 -32.79
N ALA A 793 32.76 2.79 -32.60
CA ALA A 793 34.21 2.77 -32.89
C ALA A 793 34.91 1.61 -32.17
N ARG A 794 34.59 1.39 -30.88
CA ARG A 794 35.16 0.27 -30.12
C ARG A 794 34.72 -1.08 -30.69
N ARG A 795 33.44 -1.23 -31.05
CA ARG A 795 32.90 -2.49 -31.58
C ARG A 795 33.50 -2.87 -32.93
N ILE A 796 33.77 -1.90 -33.80
CA ILE A 796 34.43 -2.11 -35.11
C ILE A 796 35.97 -2.15 -35.04
N GLY A 797 36.56 -2.12 -33.84
CA GLY A 797 38.00 -2.20 -33.62
C GLY A 797 38.79 -0.88 -33.76
N ALA A 798 38.13 0.27 -33.94
CA ALA A 798 38.75 1.60 -33.97
C ALA A 798 39.02 2.16 -32.55
N LYS A 799 39.83 1.45 -31.77
CA LYS A 799 40.04 1.71 -30.33
C LYS A 799 40.59 3.11 -30.01
N ASP A 800 41.49 3.64 -30.83
CA ASP A 800 42.09 4.96 -30.59
C ASP A 800 41.09 6.09 -30.84
N GLU A 801 40.26 5.97 -31.88
CA GLU A 801 39.17 6.91 -32.14
C GLU A 801 38.12 6.86 -31.02
N ALA A 802 37.80 5.66 -30.53
CA ALA A 802 36.88 5.50 -29.40
C ALA A 802 37.37 6.28 -28.16
N LYS A 803 38.67 6.17 -27.83
CA LYS A 803 39.27 6.92 -26.71
C LYS A 803 39.22 8.44 -26.93
N GLN A 804 39.46 8.90 -28.16
CA GLN A 804 39.38 10.33 -28.49
C GLN A 804 37.97 10.89 -28.29
N PHE A 805 36.94 10.15 -28.68
CA PHE A 805 35.55 10.56 -28.46
C PHE A 805 35.17 10.59 -26.98
N VAL A 806 35.61 9.61 -26.18
CA VAL A 806 35.40 9.64 -24.72
C VAL A 806 36.10 10.85 -24.10
N ALA A 807 37.36 11.12 -24.46
CA ALA A 807 38.09 12.28 -23.96
C ALA A 807 37.39 13.59 -24.31
N LYS A 808 36.90 13.73 -25.55
CA LYS A 808 36.09 14.87 -26.00
C LYS A 808 34.83 15.04 -25.14
N ALA A 809 34.11 13.95 -24.83
CA ALA A 809 32.92 14.00 -23.98
C ALA A 809 33.25 14.48 -22.55
N VAL A 810 34.33 13.96 -21.95
CA VAL A 810 34.80 14.37 -20.62
C VAL A 810 35.22 15.83 -20.59
N GLU A 811 35.94 16.30 -21.61
CA GLU A 811 36.35 17.71 -21.71
C GLU A 811 35.15 18.65 -21.81
N VAL A 812 34.17 18.33 -22.66
CA VAL A 812 32.94 19.13 -22.77
C VAL A 812 32.16 19.12 -21.46
N PHE A 813 32.03 17.97 -20.79
CA PHE A 813 31.33 17.88 -19.50
C PHE A 813 31.95 18.80 -18.44
N LYS A 814 33.29 18.89 -18.38
CA LYS A 814 34.00 19.79 -17.45
C LYS A 814 33.71 21.27 -17.67
N THR A 815 33.19 21.66 -18.84
CA THR A 815 32.85 23.06 -19.14
C THR A 815 31.42 23.44 -18.71
N ILE A 816 30.59 22.47 -18.34
CA ILE A 816 29.22 22.67 -17.89
C ILE A 816 29.24 23.28 -16.48
N LYS A 817 28.66 24.47 -16.32
CA LYS A 817 28.66 25.23 -15.04
C LYS A 817 27.52 24.83 -14.09
N ASP A 818 26.48 24.20 -14.62
CA ASP A 818 25.31 23.78 -13.85
C ASP A 818 25.59 22.44 -13.16
N LYS A 819 25.47 22.41 -11.83
CA LYS A 819 25.75 21.22 -11.00
C LYS A 819 24.60 20.21 -10.96
N ASN A 820 23.45 20.52 -11.59
CA ASN A 820 22.27 19.63 -11.68
C ASN A 820 22.20 18.86 -13.01
N GLN A 821 23.34 18.58 -13.64
CA GLN A 821 23.45 17.88 -14.93
C GLN A 821 24.04 16.47 -14.80
N GLU A 822 23.84 15.83 -13.65
CA GLU A 822 24.32 14.48 -13.31
C GLU A 822 23.84 13.40 -14.29
N TRP A 823 22.66 13.54 -14.89
CA TRP A 823 22.13 12.58 -15.87
C TRP A 823 23.01 12.44 -17.13
N ILE A 824 23.79 13.48 -17.48
CA ILE A 824 24.75 13.45 -18.60
C ILE A 824 25.99 12.64 -18.22
N LEU A 825 26.42 12.73 -16.96
CA LEU A 825 27.58 11.99 -16.46
C LEU A 825 27.35 10.48 -16.59
N CYS A 826 26.10 10.01 -16.43
CA CYS A 826 25.71 8.60 -16.62
C CYS A 826 26.08 8.07 -18.02
N TRP A 827 25.96 8.90 -19.07
CA TRP A 827 26.30 8.49 -20.44
C TRP A 827 27.79 8.25 -20.63
N ILE A 828 28.62 9.11 -20.03
CA ILE A 828 30.09 8.97 -20.07
C ILE A 828 30.50 7.78 -19.19
N ALA A 829 29.92 7.66 -17.99
CA ALA A 829 30.19 6.57 -17.05
C ALA A 829 29.86 5.19 -17.65
N ALA A 830 28.84 5.11 -18.51
CA ALA A 830 28.47 3.88 -19.21
C ALA A 830 29.56 3.36 -20.19
N VAL A 831 30.56 4.18 -20.55
CA VAL A 831 31.62 3.81 -21.51
C VAL A 831 33.04 4.00 -20.97
N ASP A 832 33.22 4.73 -19.86
CA ASP A 832 34.52 5.01 -19.24
C ASP A 832 34.39 5.06 -17.72
N TYR A 833 35.04 4.11 -17.03
CA TYR A 833 35.07 4.07 -15.57
C TYR A 833 36.16 4.98 -14.97
N ASP A 834 37.35 4.96 -15.55
CA ASP A 834 38.55 5.47 -14.91
C ASP A 834 38.55 7.01 -14.81
N GLN A 835 37.98 7.71 -15.79
CA GLN A 835 37.89 9.17 -15.80
C GLN A 835 36.67 9.70 -15.04
N THR A 836 35.60 8.93 -14.98
CA THR A 836 34.33 9.36 -14.37
C THR A 836 34.20 9.00 -12.90
N SER A 837 34.86 7.94 -12.42
CA SER A 837 34.78 7.48 -11.02
C SER A 837 35.09 8.57 -10.01
N LYS A 838 36.17 9.32 -10.22
CA LYS A 838 36.55 10.45 -9.34
C LYS A 838 35.50 11.56 -9.31
N ILE A 839 34.86 11.84 -10.45
CA ILE A 839 33.82 12.86 -10.55
C ILE A 839 32.57 12.39 -9.78
N ILE A 840 32.22 11.11 -9.91
CA ILE A 840 31.08 10.49 -9.22
C ILE A 840 31.32 10.44 -7.70
N ASP A 841 32.55 10.16 -7.27
CA ASP A 841 32.95 10.11 -5.85
C ASP A 841 32.85 11.47 -5.13
N GLU A 842 32.81 12.57 -5.86
CA GLU A 842 32.62 13.92 -5.32
C GLU A 842 31.14 14.32 -5.19
N LEU A 843 30.22 13.55 -5.77
CA LEU A 843 28.77 13.85 -5.71
C LEU A 843 28.15 13.51 -4.34
N PRO A 844 27.12 14.27 -3.90
CA PRO A 844 26.25 13.89 -2.79
C PRO A 844 25.68 12.47 -2.92
N SER A 845 25.41 11.80 -1.80
CA SER A 845 24.96 10.39 -1.76
C SER A 845 23.81 10.08 -2.72
N GLU A 846 22.75 10.90 -2.71
CA GLU A 846 21.55 10.68 -3.55
C GLU A 846 21.85 10.86 -5.06
N GLN A 847 22.58 11.90 -5.43
CA GLN A 847 22.99 12.12 -6.83
C GLN A 847 23.92 11.00 -7.31
N ARG A 848 24.84 10.57 -6.45
CA ARG A 848 25.75 9.45 -6.74
C ARG A 848 24.98 8.16 -7.02
N LYS A 849 23.97 7.83 -6.22
CA LYS A 849 23.12 6.64 -6.43
C LYS A 849 22.45 6.68 -7.80
N SER A 850 21.79 7.78 -8.14
CA SER A 850 21.10 7.95 -9.42
C SER A 850 22.07 7.83 -10.62
N VAL A 851 23.26 8.43 -10.51
CA VAL A 851 24.27 8.33 -11.58
C VAL A 851 24.77 6.91 -11.77
N LEU A 852 25.08 6.22 -10.66
CA LEU A 852 25.55 4.84 -10.71
C LEU A 852 24.48 3.92 -11.30
N GLU A 853 23.24 4.04 -10.86
CA GLU A 853 22.10 3.24 -11.37
C GLU A 853 21.97 3.36 -12.89
N GLU A 854 21.84 4.60 -13.39
CA GLU A 854 21.73 4.89 -14.81
C GLU A 854 22.98 4.45 -15.61
N ALA A 855 24.17 4.56 -15.03
CA ALA A 855 25.40 4.09 -15.65
C ALA A 855 25.42 2.55 -15.81
N VAL A 856 24.90 1.80 -14.82
CA VAL A 856 24.71 0.34 -14.98
C VAL A 856 23.70 0.07 -16.08
N MET A 857 22.51 0.67 -16.01
CA MET A 857 21.41 0.39 -16.96
C MET A 857 21.84 0.66 -18.42
N ARG A 858 22.52 1.78 -18.67
CA ARG A 858 23.00 2.17 -20.01
C ARG A 858 24.26 1.42 -20.46
N GLY A 859 25.08 0.97 -19.51
CA GLY A 859 26.35 0.32 -19.75
C GLY A 859 26.24 -1.19 -19.94
N ALA A 860 25.22 -1.83 -19.36
CA ALA A 860 25.14 -3.29 -19.26
C ALA A 860 25.18 -4.00 -20.62
N ASN A 861 24.41 -3.52 -21.61
CA ASN A 861 24.41 -4.09 -22.98
C ASN A 861 25.66 -3.74 -23.80
N TYR A 862 26.48 -2.79 -23.34
CA TYR A 862 27.63 -2.28 -24.09
C TYR A 862 28.96 -2.82 -23.55
N ASP A 863 29.24 -2.55 -22.27
CA ASP A 863 30.42 -3.02 -21.57
C ASP A 863 29.98 -3.54 -20.18
N PRO A 864 29.56 -4.82 -20.11
CA PRO A 864 29.07 -5.41 -18.87
C PRO A 864 30.09 -5.39 -17.73
N GLN A 865 31.39 -5.30 -18.04
CA GLN A 865 32.45 -5.21 -17.04
C GLN A 865 32.47 -3.85 -16.36
N ILE A 866 32.33 -2.76 -17.14
CA ILE A 866 32.17 -1.41 -16.57
C ILE A 866 30.88 -1.33 -15.76
N ALA A 867 29.77 -1.85 -16.28
CA ALA A 867 28.49 -1.88 -15.58
C ALA A 867 28.57 -2.66 -14.26
N ARG A 868 29.29 -3.79 -14.21
CA ARG A 868 29.52 -4.54 -12.97
C ARG A 868 30.26 -3.71 -11.93
N ARG A 869 31.32 -2.99 -12.32
CA ARG A 869 32.09 -2.15 -11.39
C ARG A 869 31.22 -1.05 -10.78
N TRP A 870 30.33 -0.44 -11.57
CA TRP A 870 29.37 0.55 -11.07
C TRP A 870 28.33 -0.06 -10.14
N LEU A 871 27.83 -1.24 -10.47
CA LEU A 871 26.90 -1.96 -9.61
C LEU A 871 27.52 -2.30 -8.25
N ASP A 872 28.79 -2.74 -8.22
CA ASP A 872 29.49 -3.03 -6.97
C ASP A 872 29.63 -1.78 -6.07
N GLN A 873 29.90 -0.61 -6.67
CA GLN A 873 29.90 0.66 -5.94
C GLN A 873 28.51 1.04 -5.42
N LEU A 874 27.47 0.86 -6.23
CA LEU A 874 26.09 1.15 -5.86
C LEU A 874 25.60 0.26 -4.71
N ILE A 875 25.91 -1.04 -4.76
CA ILE A 875 25.64 -2.00 -3.69
C ILE A 875 26.37 -1.59 -2.39
N ALA A 876 27.64 -1.20 -2.49
CA ALA A 876 28.40 -0.74 -1.33
C ALA A 876 27.79 0.51 -0.70
N LEU A 877 27.32 1.45 -1.52
CA LEU A 877 26.67 2.68 -1.10
C LEU A 877 25.35 2.40 -0.37
N GLU A 878 24.45 1.59 -0.96
CA GLU A 878 23.16 1.24 -0.35
C GLU A 878 23.30 0.41 0.94
N LYS A 879 24.36 -0.39 1.11
CA LYS A 879 24.63 -1.09 2.37
C LYS A 879 24.85 -0.14 3.56
N THR A 880 25.30 1.09 3.29
CA THR A 880 25.57 2.09 4.33
C THR A 880 24.40 3.04 4.59
N ASP A 881 23.42 3.09 3.68
CA ASP A 881 22.27 4.01 3.74
C ASP A 881 20.95 3.26 3.48
N LEU A 882 20.37 2.72 4.55
CA LEU A 882 19.18 1.87 4.49
C LEU A 882 17.86 2.64 4.23
N ARG A 883 17.90 3.98 4.09
CA ARG A 883 16.71 4.83 4.00
C ARG A 883 16.15 4.90 2.58
N SER A 884 17.02 5.03 1.57
CA SER A 884 16.69 4.91 0.14
C SER A 884 17.35 3.64 -0.41
N GLY A 885 16.54 2.70 -0.88
CA GLY A 885 17.04 1.43 -1.41
C GLY A 885 16.21 0.94 -2.57
N GLY A 886 16.88 0.32 -3.54
CA GLY A 886 16.24 -0.31 -4.69
C GLY A 886 16.98 -0.10 -6.00
N ALA A 887 17.84 0.92 -6.09
CA ALA A 887 18.61 1.25 -7.29
C ALA A 887 19.58 0.13 -7.65
N ALA A 888 20.29 -0.43 -6.65
CA ALA A 888 21.16 -1.59 -6.89
C ALA A 888 20.37 -2.81 -7.38
N GLY A 889 19.17 -3.01 -6.82
CA GLY A 889 18.27 -4.09 -7.21
C GLY A 889 17.74 -3.96 -8.64
N LEU A 890 17.34 -2.76 -9.05
CA LEU A 890 16.91 -2.46 -10.43
C LEU A 890 18.06 -2.63 -11.42
N ALA A 891 19.21 -2.02 -11.12
CA ALA A 891 20.42 -2.14 -11.93
C ALA A 891 20.89 -3.60 -12.09
N ALA A 892 20.80 -4.40 -11.01
CA ALA A 892 21.13 -5.82 -11.06
C ALA A 892 20.17 -6.64 -11.94
N GLN A 893 18.87 -6.30 -11.96
CA GLN A 893 17.90 -6.98 -12.82
C GLN A 893 18.21 -6.80 -14.32
N VAL A 894 18.83 -5.67 -14.69
CA VAL A 894 19.30 -5.42 -16.08
C VAL A 894 20.58 -6.19 -16.37
N LEU A 895 21.56 -6.18 -15.46
CA LEU A 895 22.87 -6.78 -15.69
C LEU A 895 22.86 -8.32 -15.64
N ILE A 896 22.12 -8.93 -14.71
CA ILE A 896 22.13 -10.38 -14.49
C ILE A 896 21.81 -11.17 -15.77
N PRO A 897 20.75 -10.86 -16.55
CA PRO A 897 20.44 -11.59 -17.79
C PRO A 897 21.55 -11.51 -18.85
N ILE A 898 22.30 -10.41 -18.87
CA ILE A 898 23.34 -10.15 -19.89
C ILE A 898 24.60 -10.99 -19.62
N ILE A 899 25.05 -11.07 -18.36
CA ILE A 899 26.27 -11.81 -18.00
C ILE A 899 25.99 -13.19 -17.44
N GLY A 900 24.73 -13.55 -17.13
CA GLY A 900 24.40 -14.80 -16.45
C GLY A 900 24.84 -16.05 -17.18
N LYS A 901 24.83 -16.06 -18.52
CA LYS A 901 25.31 -17.19 -19.33
C LYS A 901 26.83 -17.36 -19.30
N THR A 902 27.59 -16.27 -19.16
CA THR A 902 29.05 -16.26 -19.21
C THR A 902 29.69 -16.32 -17.82
N ASP A 903 28.99 -15.80 -16.80
CA ASP A 903 29.42 -15.79 -15.39
C ASP A 903 28.26 -16.15 -14.44
N PRO A 904 27.82 -17.43 -14.41
CA PRO A 904 26.78 -17.88 -13.49
C PRO A 904 27.11 -17.62 -12.01
N ALA A 905 28.37 -17.82 -11.61
CA ALA A 905 28.78 -17.65 -10.21
C ALA A 905 28.73 -16.17 -9.78
N GLY A 906 29.21 -15.27 -10.65
CA GLY A 906 29.19 -13.84 -10.38
C GLY A 906 27.78 -13.26 -10.32
N VAL A 907 26.83 -13.72 -11.15
CA VAL A 907 25.44 -13.23 -11.03
C VAL A 907 24.75 -13.68 -9.74
N LEU A 908 25.10 -14.86 -9.22
CA LEU A 908 24.62 -15.32 -7.93
C LEU A 908 25.22 -14.49 -6.78
N GLU A 909 26.49 -14.12 -6.87
CA GLU A 909 27.14 -13.21 -5.93
C GLU A 909 26.47 -11.82 -5.92
N ILE A 910 26.17 -11.26 -7.10
CA ILE A 910 25.42 -10.00 -7.24
C ILE A 910 24.09 -10.11 -6.51
N ALA A 911 23.28 -11.12 -6.84
CA ALA A 911 21.95 -11.30 -6.26
C ALA A 911 22.01 -11.46 -4.73
N ARG A 912 22.99 -12.21 -4.21
CA ARG A 912 23.22 -12.35 -2.76
C ARG A 912 23.75 -11.10 -2.08
N SER A 913 24.30 -10.15 -2.83
CA SER A 913 24.80 -8.88 -2.31
C SER A 913 23.74 -7.76 -2.25
N ILE A 914 22.61 -7.93 -2.93
CA ILE A 914 21.48 -6.98 -2.87
C ILE A 914 20.87 -6.96 -1.45
N PRO A 915 20.57 -5.77 -0.88
CA PRO A 915 19.90 -5.67 0.42
C PRO A 915 18.52 -6.36 0.45
N GLU A 916 18.16 -6.99 1.58
CA GLU A 916 16.90 -7.76 1.74
C GLU A 916 15.62 -6.96 1.47
N ARG A 917 15.66 -5.62 1.63
CA ARG A 917 14.47 -4.77 1.62
C ARG A 917 13.82 -4.62 0.23
N PHE A 918 14.62 -4.64 -0.86
CA PHE A 918 14.15 -4.31 -2.21
C PHE A 918 14.75 -5.23 -3.27
N TYR A 919 13.92 -5.82 -4.13
CA TYR A 919 14.32 -6.63 -5.30
C TYR A 919 15.26 -7.83 -5.03
N LYS A 920 15.50 -8.19 -3.76
CA LYS A 920 16.29 -9.36 -3.38
C LYS A 920 15.73 -10.66 -3.97
N ALA A 921 14.43 -10.88 -3.76
CA ALA A 921 13.73 -12.02 -4.36
C ALA A 921 13.86 -12.00 -5.88
N ASP A 922 13.70 -10.83 -6.50
CA ASP A 922 13.75 -10.68 -7.95
C ASP A 922 15.09 -11.06 -8.56
N THR A 923 16.17 -10.54 -7.96
CA THR A 923 17.54 -10.78 -8.42
C THR A 923 17.98 -12.23 -8.15
N LEU A 924 17.60 -12.82 -7.02
CA LEU A 924 17.84 -14.26 -6.76
C LEU A 924 17.09 -15.14 -7.77
N THR A 925 15.84 -14.80 -8.06
CA THR A 925 15.00 -15.51 -9.04
C THR A 925 15.60 -15.44 -10.45
N LEU A 926 16.13 -14.28 -10.85
CA LEU A 926 16.84 -14.13 -12.13
C LEU A 926 18.14 -14.92 -12.15
N ALA A 927 18.96 -14.82 -11.09
CA ALA A 927 20.24 -15.52 -11.02
C ALA A 927 20.08 -17.05 -11.05
N ALA A 928 19.01 -17.57 -10.44
CA ALA A 928 18.70 -19.01 -10.40
C ALA A 928 18.56 -19.63 -11.80
N GLN A 929 18.07 -18.88 -12.79
CA GLN A 929 17.86 -19.37 -14.17
C GLN A 929 19.16 -19.72 -14.89
N PHE A 930 20.29 -19.19 -14.42
CA PHE A 930 21.62 -19.46 -14.97
C PHE A 930 22.41 -20.53 -14.20
N GLN A 931 21.85 -21.03 -13.09
CA GLN A 931 22.54 -22.01 -12.24
C GLN A 931 22.23 -23.46 -12.65
N PRO A 932 23.13 -24.42 -12.32
CA PRO A 932 22.81 -25.84 -12.35
C PRO A 932 21.58 -26.15 -11.48
N LYS A 933 20.81 -27.17 -11.86
CA LYS A 933 19.50 -27.51 -11.26
C LYS A 933 19.50 -27.52 -9.72
N ASP A 934 20.49 -28.12 -9.08
CA ASP A 934 20.57 -28.25 -7.62
C ASP A 934 20.87 -26.92 -6.92
N VAL A 935 21.71 -26.08 -7.54
CA VAL A 935 22.01 -24.73 -7.08
C VAL A 935 20.80 -23.83 -7.30
N ALA A 936 20.17 -23.90 -8.48
CA ALA A 936 18.97 -23.14 -8.82
C ALA A 936 17.85 -23.39 -7.81
N LEU A 937 17.59 -24.65 -7.45
CA LEU A 937 16.55 -24.99 -6.47
C LEU A 937 16.82 -24.37 -5.09
N ARG A 938 18.08 -24.46 -4.59
CA ARG A 938 18.48 -23.79 -3.32
C ARG A 938 18.32 -22.28 -3.38
N VAL A 939 18.69 -21.66 -4.51
CA VAL A 939 18.53 -20.22 -4.71
C VAL A 939 17.06 -19.82 -4.78
N LEU A 940 16.18 -20.65 -5.33
CA LEU A 940 14.73 -20.41 -5.33
C LEU A 940 14.11 -20.58 -3.92
N HIS A 941 14.68 -21.41 -3.04
CA HIS A 941 14.37 -21.38 -1.60
C HIS A 941 14.76 -20.05 -0.95
N GLU A 942 15.97 -19.56 -1.19
CA GLU A 942 16.41 -18.24 -0.72
C GLU A 942 15.49 -17.13 -1.24
N ALA A 943 15.11 -17.19 -2.53
CA ALA A 943 14.23 -16.21 -3.16
C ALA A 943 12.81 -16.22 -2.56
N ALA A 944 12.21 -17.40 -2.32
CA ALA A 944 10.88 -17.51 -1.75
C ALA A 944 10.82 -16.95 -0.32
N ASN A 945 11.87 -17.20 0.47
CA ASN A 945 12.00 -16.62 1.82
C ASN A 945 12.14 -15.10 1.76
N ALA A 946 12.97 -14.58 0.86
CA ALA A 946 13.10 -13.14 0.65
C ALA A 946 11.76 -12.51 0.22
N ALA A 947 11.06 -13.12 -0.75
CA ALA A 947 9.76 -12.66 -1.24
C ALA A 947 8.69 -12.62 -0.13
N SER A 948 8.72 -13.62 0.76
CA SER A 948 7.77 -13.71 1.89
C SER A 948 7.89 -12.53 2.87
N ASN A 949 9.08 -11.93 2.95
CA ASN A 949 9.41 -10.83 3.84
C ASN A 949 9.37 -9.45 3.16
N GLN A 950 9.09 -9.40 1.85
CA GLN A 950 9.03 -8.15 1.10
C GLN A 950 7.76 -7.33 1.40
N PRO A 951 7.86 -6.00 1.46
CA PRO A 951 6.72 -5.12 1.71
C PRO A 951 5.82 -4.90 0.49
N PHE A 952 6.28 -5.20 -0.73
CA PHE A 952 5.55 -4.95 -1.98
C PHE A 952 5.65 -6.16 -2.93
N ASP A 953 4.65 -6.33 -3.79
CA ASP A 953 4.56 -7.37 -4.86
C ASP A 953 4.83 -8.81 -4.40
N LYS A 954 4.54 -9.11 -3.13
CA LYS A 954 4.75 -10.43 -2.52
C LYS A 954 4.06 -11.56 -3.30
N VAL A 955 2.81 -11.35 -3.71
CA VAL A 955 2.01 -12.36 -4.44
C VAL A 955 2.62 -12.66 -5.80
N GLY A 956 2.92 -11.63 -6.60
CA GLY A 956 3.50 -11.77 -7.93
C GLY A 956 4.88 -12.45 -7.89
N ASN A 957 5.73 -12.04 -6.94
CA ASN A 957 7.05 -12.62 -6.75
C ASN A 957 7.01 -14.09 -6.32
N LEU A 958 6.19 -14.43 -5.33
CA LEU A 958 6.02 -15.84 -4.91
C LEU A 958 5.47 -16.70 -6.06
N ALA A 959 4.47 -16.21 -6.81
CA ALA A 959 3.93 -16.93 -7.95
C ALA A 959 4.96 -17.16 -9.06
N ARG A 960 5.79 -16.15 -9.36
CA ARG A 960 6.89 -16.28 -10.34
C ARG A 960 7.93 -17.31 -9.90
N ILE A 961 8.36 -17.25 -8.64
CA ILE A 961 9.31 -18.20 -8.05
C ILE A 961 8.73 -19.60 -8.10
N ALA A 962 7.45 -19.76 -7.76
CA ALA A 962 6.76 -21.04 -7.77
C ALA A 962 6.71 -21.66 -9.17
N ALA A 963 6.43 -20.87 -10.21
CA ALA A 963 6.44 -21.35 -11.59
C ALA A 963 7.84 -21.83 -12.03
N LEU A 964 8.90 -21.11 -11.66
CA LEU A 964 10.27 -21.52 -11.97
C LEU A 964 10.69 -22.76 -11.16
N ALA A 965 10.34 -22.80 -9.88
CA ALA A 965 10.60 -23.93 -9.01
C ALA A 965 9.90 -25.20 -9.50
N TYR A 966 8.64 -25.10 -9.94
CA TYR A 966 7.86 -26.23 -10.44
C TYR A 966 8.54 -26.95 -11.62
N ASN A 967 9.20 -26.20 -12.52
CA ASN A 967 9.95 -26.77 -13.63
C ASN A 967 11.17 -27.60 -13.19
N LEU A 968 11.72 -27.32 -12.00
CA LEU A 968 12.88 -28.02 -11.44
C LEU A 968 12.46 -29.13 -10.46
N ASP A 969 11.50 -28.83 -9.60
CA ASP A 969 10.91 -29.67 -8.56
C ASP A 969 9.41 -29.32 -8.42
N PRO A 970 8.50 -30.16 -8.98
CA PRO A 970 7.07 -29.93 -8.92
C PRO A 970 6.50 -29.83 -7.50
N GLN A 971 7.05 -30.59 -6.54
CA GLN A 971 6.54 -30.59 -5.18
C GLN A 971 6.83 -29.24 -4.53
N TYR A 972 8.09 -28.78 -4.62
CA TYR A 972 8.46 -27.49 -4.06
C TYR A 972 7.76 -26.32 -4.77
N GLY A 973 7.59 -26.39 -6.09
CA GLY A 973 6.80 -25.42 -6.84
C GLY A 973 5.36 -25.27 -6.32
N LEU A 974 4.68 -26.38 -6.03
CA LEU A 974 3.34 -26.37 -5.44
C LEU A 974 3.32 -25.78 -4.01
N GLU A 975 4.35 -26.07 -3.21
CA GLU A 975 4.49 -25.48 -1.87
C GLU A 975 4.61 -23.94 -1.96
N VAL A 976 5.44 -23.41 -2.86
CA VAL A 976 5.58 -21.96 -3.04
C VAL A 976 4.30 -21.33 -3.62
N PHE A 977 3.57 -22.03 -4.50
CA PHE A 977 2.26 -21.55 -4.96
C PHE A 977 1.24 -21.46 -3.83
N ALA A 978 1.25 -22.38 -2.87
CA ALA A 978 0.42 -22.29 -1.68
C ALA A 978 0.77 -21.05 -0.83
N MET A 979 2.06 -20.71 -0.71
CA MET A 979 2.51 -19.47 -0.06
C MET A 979 2.02 -18.23 -0.81
N ALA A 980 2.09 -18.23 -2.15
CA ALA A 980 1.58 -17.13 -2.98
C ALA A 980 0.06 -16.96 -2.80
N ARG A 981 -0.68 -18.07 -2.70
CA ARG A 981 -2.13 -18.07 -2.46
C ARG A 981 -2.48 -17.55 -1.06
N GLU A 982 -1.78 -17.99 -0.03
CA GLU A 982 -1.99 -17.49 1.34
C GLU A 982 -1.69 -15.99 1.44
N ALA A 983 -0.63 -15.53 0.79
CA ALA A 983 -0.30 -14.11 0.71
C ALA A 983 -1.38 -13.31 -0.02
N TRP A 984 -1.97 -13.88 -1.08
CA TRP A 984 -3.09 -13.25 -1.79
C TRP A 984 -4.35 -13.18 -0.93
N ASP A 985 -4.70 -14.27 -0.22
CA ASP A 985 -5.86 -14.30 0.68
C ASP A 985 -5.73 -13.31 1.85
N SER A 986 -4.54 -13.16 2.44
CA SER A 986 -4.30 -12.17 3.51
C SER A 986 -4.45 -10.75 3.00
N THR A 987 -3.88 -10.49 1.82
CA THR A 987 -3.95 -9.21 1.14
C THR A 987 -5.40 -8.83 0.78
N LYS A 988 -6.21 -9.81 0.36
CA LYS A 988 -7.63 -9.62 0.06
C LYS A 988 -8.46 -9.29 1.32
N ALA A 989 -8.15 -9.90 2.46
CA ALA A 989 -8.84 -9.63 3.72
C ALA A 989 -8.54 -8.23 4.29
N GLU A 990 -7.32 -7.73 4.11
CA GLU A 990 -6.91 -6.38 4.54
C GLU A 990 -7.55 -5.25 3.71
N ARG A 991 -7.94 -5.52 2.45
CA ARG A 991 -8.40 -4.52 1.47
C ARG A 991 -9.91 -4.29 1.41
N ALA A 992 -10.68 -4.88 2.34
CA ALA A 992 -12.13 -4.66 2.46
C ALA A 992 -12.51 -3.21 2.82
N ASP A 993 -11.53 -2.36 3.13
CA ASP A 993 -11.65 -0.93 3.43
C ASP A 993 -11.37 -0.01 2.22
N GLY A 994 -11.03 -0.58 1.06
CA GLY A 994 -10.81 0.15 -0.19
C GLY A 994 -9.42 0.76 -0.37
N ARG A 995 -8.42 0.42 0.46
CA ARG A 995 -7.04 0.89 0.25
C ARG A 995 -6.09 -0.25 -0.13
N GLY A 996 -5.40 -0.07 -1.25
CA GLY A 996 -4.19 -0.84 -1.56
C GLY A 996 -4.31 -1.65 -2.84
N ALA A 997 -4.04 -1.03 -3.97
CA ALA A 997 -3.37 -1.77 -5.02
C ALA A 997 -1.86 -1.69 -4.77
N GLY A 998 -1.08 -2.68 -5.22
CA GLY A 998 0.38 -2.54 -5.24
C GLY A 998 0.82 -1.32 -6.07
N PRO A 999 2.11 -0.97 -6.13
CA PRO A 999 2.62 0.19 -6.88
C PRO A 999 2.19 0.26 -8.36
N ASN A 1000 1.72 -0.86 -8.94
CA ASN A 1000 1.23 -0.94 -10.33
C ASN A 1000 -0.30 -0.97 -10.47
N GLY A 1001 -1.07 -0.86 -9.39
CA GLY A 1001 -2.52 -0.90 -9.49
C GLY A 1001 -3.13 -2.32 -9.59
N ASP A 1002 -2.34 -3.40 -9.53
CA ASP A 1002 -2.77 -4.82 -9.49
C ASP A 1002 -2.79 -5.33 -8.02
N ASP A 1003 -3.77 -6.18 -7.70
CA ASP A 1003 -3.93 -6.77 -6.38
C ASP A 1003 -3.09 -8.06 -6.20
N GLY A 1004 -2.43 -8.51 -7.28
CA GLY A 1004 -1.61 -9.71 -7.36
C GLY A 1004 -2.35 -10.91 -7.98
N THR A 1005 -3.66 -10.78 -8.22
CA THR A 1005 -4.50 -11.83 -8.83
C THR A 1005 -3.99 -12.20 -10.21
N ALA A 1006 -3.79 -11.20 -11.07
CA ALA A 1006 -3.45 -11.45 -12.48
C ALA A 1006 -2.09 -12.14 -12.58
N ALA A 1007 -1.09 -11.67 -11.83
CA ALA A 1007 0.21 -12.33 -11.73
C ALA A 1007 0.11 -13.77 -11.19
N LEU A 1008 -0.64 -13.99 -10.10
CA LEU A 1008 -0.84 -15.32 -9.52
C LEU A 1008 -1.44 -16.28 -10.54
N ALA A 1009 -2.55 -15.90 -11.16
CA ALA A 1009 -3.24 -16.72 -12.14
C ALA A 1009 -2.40 -16.96 -13.39
N TYR A 1010 -1.68 -15.95 -13.86
CA TYR A 1010 -0.78 -16.04 -15.01
C TYR A 1010 0.30 -17.10 -14.79
N TYR A 1011 1.01 -17.06 -13.66
CA TYR A 1011 2.05 -18.06 -13.36
C TYR A 1011 1.48 -19.44 -13.06
N TYR A 1012 0.36 -19.50 -12.34
CA TYR A 1012 -0.28 -20.75 -11.98
C TYR A 1012 -0.96 -21.46 -13.17
N SER A 1013 -1.24 -20.74 -14.26
CA SER A 1013 -1.82 -21.31 -15.47
C SER A 1013 -0.96 -22.40 -16.11
N ARG A 1014 0.34 -22.42 -15.81
CA ARG A 1014 1.30 -23.43 -16.25
C ARG A 1014 1.14 -24.77 -15.52
N ILE A 1015 0.52 -24.75 -14.34
CA ILE A 1015 0.26 -25.92 -13.50
C ILE A 1015 -1.18 -26.37 -13.66
N ASP A 1016 -2.12 -25.48 -13.33
CA ASP A 1016 -3.55 -25.74 -13.46
C ASP A 1016 -4.25 -24.56 -14.16
N PRO A 1017 -4.30 -24.57 -15.50
CA PRO A 1017 -4.98 -23.54 -16.26
C PRO A 1017 -6.49 -23.50 -15.99
N ALA A 1018 -7.08 -24.58 -15.47
CA ALA A 1018 -8.49 -24.60 -15.12
C ALA A 1018 -8.76 -23.77 -13.84
N GLU A 1019 -7.93 -23.94 -12.82
CA GLU A 1019 -8.03 -23.14 -11.60
C GLU A 1019 -7.69 -21.67 -11.86
N SER A 1020 -6.68 -21.38 -12.69
CA SER A 1020 -6.39 -20.00 -13.12
C SER A 1020 -7.55 -19.37 -13.90
N ARG A 1021 -8.22 -20.11 -14.80
CA ARG A 1021 -9.41 -19.61 -15.52
C ARG A 1021 -10.52 -19.23 -14.55
N LEU A 1022 -10.85 -20.12 -13.61
CA LEU A 1022 -11.92 -19.89 -12.64
C LEU A 1022 -11.60 -18.70 -11.73
N LEU A 1023 -10.33 -18.56 -11.31
CA LEU A 1023 -9.86 -17.41 -10.53
C LEU A 1023 -10.02 -16.10 -11.32
N LEU A 1024 -9.53 -16.05 -12.56
CA LEU A 1024 -9.62 -14.85 -13.39
C LEU A 1024 -11.06 -14.46 -13.68
N GLU A 1025 -11.97 -15.40 -13.96
CA GLU A 1025 -13.39 -15.10 -14.18
C GLU A 1025 -14.07 -14.58 -12.89
N THR A 1026 -13.76 -15.19 -11.74
CA THR A 1026 -14.30 -14.75 -10.44
C THR A 1026 -13.90 -13.30 -10.15
N GLU A 1027 -12.63 -12.98 -10.35
CA GLU A 1027 -12.07 -11.66 -10.06
C GLU A 1027 -12.45 -10.63 -11.14
N PHE A 1028 -12.49 -11.03 -12.41
CA PHE A 1028 -13.04 -10.22 -13.49
C PHE A 1028 -14.45 -9.78 -13.15
N SER A 1029 -15.30 -10.71 -12.72
CA SER A 1029 -16.67 -10.41 -12.36
C SER A 1029 -16.79 -9.56 -11.11
N ARG A 1030 -15.91 -9.73 -10.12
CA ARG A 1030 -15.85 -8.83 -8.96
C ARG A 1030 -15.53 -7.41 -9.39
N TRP A 1031 -14.44 -7.21 -10.14
CA TRP A 1031 -14.00 -5.89 -10.57
C TRP A 1031 -14.98 -5.24 -11.56
N ARG A 1032 -15.53 -6.00 -12.50
CA ARG A 1032 -16.60 -5.53 -13.41
C ARG A 1032 -17.84 -5.09 -12.65
N ARG A 1033 -18.19 -5.73 -11.53
CA ARG A 1033 -19.37 -5.40 -10.73
C ARG A 1033 -19.12 -4.40 -9.61
N SER A 1034 -17.87 -4.09 -9.30
CA SER A 1034 -17.58 -2.98 -8.43
C SER A 1034 -18.13 -1.69 -9.07
N LEU A 1035 -19.00 -0.99 -8.34
CA LEU A 1035 -19.13 0.45 -8.57
C LEU A 1035 -17.73 1.04 -8.48
N ALA A 1036 -17.37 1.96 -9.37
CA ALA A 1036 -16.05 2.60 -9.38
C ALA A 1036 -15.75 3.18 -8.00
N GLY A 1037 -15.06 2.40 -7.16
CA GLY A 1037 -15.04 2.58 -5.72
C GLY A 1037 -13.67 2.98 -5.25
N ILE A 1038 -13.63 4.07 -4.47
CA ILE A 1038 -12.59 4.48 -3.52
C ILE A 1038 -11.26 4.93 -4.13
N LEU A 1039 -10.97 4.54 -5.36
CA LEU A 1039 -9.87 5.05 -6.19
C LEU A 1039 -10.44 5.44 -7.56
N ASP A 1040 -9.79 6.39 -8.24
CA ASP A 1040 -10.16 6.88 -9.57
C ASP A 1040 -10.60 5.69 -10.46
N GLY A 1041 -11.65 5.83 -11.28
CA GLY A 1041 -12.18 4.72 -12.11
C GLY A 1041 -11.12 4.04 -13.00
N GLN A 1042 -9.96 4.66 -13.13
CA GLN A 1042 -8.70 4.12 -13.64
C GLN A 1042 -8.22 2.84 -12.93
N ASP A 1043 -8.25 2.73 -11.60
CA ASP A 1043 -7.67 1.56 -10.90
C ASP A 1043 -8.51 0.30 -11.10
N ARG A 1044 -9.84 0.41 -11.06
CA ARG A 1044 -10.75 -0.68 -11.49
C ARG A 1044 -10.45 -1.11 -12.92
N ASN A 1045 -10.30 -0.16 -13.84
CA ASN A 1045 -10.06 -0.46 -15.25
C ASN A 1045 -8.68 -1.09 -15.47
N LYS A 1046 -7.65 -0.67 -14.73
CA LYS A 1046 -6.31 -1.29 -14.72
C LYS A 1046 -6.34 -2.73 -14.20
N GLN A 1047 -7.14 -3.01 -13.17
CA GLN A 1047 -7.34 -4.37 -12.65
C GLN A 1047 -7.98 -5.27 -13.70
N ILE A 1048 -9.08 -4.80 -14.32
CA ILE A 1048 -9.73 -5.53 -15.41
C ILE A 1048 -8.77 -5.74 -16.58
N GLY A 1049 -7.98 -4.72 -16.94
CA GLY A 1049 -6.94 -4.82 -17.97
C GLY A 1049 -5.88 -5.88 -17.63
N SER A 1050 -5.38 -5.90 -16.40
CA SER A 1050 -4.39 -6.88 -15.94
C SER A 1050 -4.96 -8.31 -15.96
N ILE A 1051 -6.23 -8.48 -15.54
CA ILE A 1051 -6.93 -9.77 -15.61
C ILE A 1051 -7.09 -10.24 -17.06
N ALA A 1052 -7.44 -9.33 -17.99
CA ALA A 1052 -7.49 -9.63 -19.42
C ALA A 1052 -6.12 -10.03 -19.96
N THR A 1053 -5.05 -9.31 -19.58
CA THR A 1053 -3.67 -9.64 -19.95
C THR A 1053 -3.23 -10.99 -19.38
N ALA A 1054 -3.65 -11.39 -18.18
CA ALA A 1054 -3.35 -12.73 -17.65
C ALA A 1054 -4.16 -13.83 -18.36
N MET A 1055 -5.41 -13.53 -18.76
CA MET A 1055 -6.29 -14.48 -19.45
C MET A 1055 -5.70 -14.96 -20.78
N VAL A 1056 -4.89 -14.15 -21.47
CA VAL A 1056 -4.29 -14.51 -22.77
C VAL A 1056 -3.42 -15.78 -22.70
N ALA A 1057 -2.88 -16.11 -21.52
CA ALA A 1057 -2.09 -17.33 -21.31
C ALA A 1057 -2.94 -18.61 -21.33
N ILE A 1058 -4.27 -18.47 -21.21
CA ILE A 1058 -5.23 -19.57 -21.09
C ILE A 1058 -6.20 -19.59 -22.27
N ASP A 1059 -6.71 -18.42 -22.65
CA ASP A 1059 -7.74 -18.24 -23.67
C ASP A 1059 -7.69 -16.83 -24.27
N ILE A 1060 -7.25 -16.77 -25.53
CA ILE A 1060 -7.03 -15.52 -26.28
C ILE A 1060 -8.35 -14.80 -26.55
N GLU A 1061 -9.38 -15.53 -26.98
CA GLU A 1061 -10.65 -14.92 -27.40
C GLU A 1061 -11.32 -14.27 -26.18
N ARG A 1062 -11.32 -14.97 -25.04
CA ARG A 1062 -11.82 -14.40 -23.79
C ARG A 1062 -11.02 -13.19 -23.32
N ALA A 1063 -9.68 -13.22 -23.45
CA ALA A 1063 -8.84 -12.08 -23.10
C ALA A 1063 -9.21 -10.83 -23.91
N ILE A 1064 -9.42 -10.99 -25.23
CA ILE A 1064 -9.85 -9.91 -26.11
C ILE A 1064 -11.23 -9.41 -25.69
N GLU A 1065 -12.21 -10.29 -25.48
CA GLU A 1065 -13.55 -9.92 -24.98
C GLU A 1065 -13.50 -9.11 -23.67
N MET A 1066 -12.69 -9.54 -22.70
CA MET A 1066 -12.53 -8.85 -21.42
C MET A 1066 -11.96 -7.44 -21.62
N SER A 1067 -11.03 -7.26 -22.57
CA SER A 1067 -10.45 -5.94 -22.87
C SER A 1067 -11.51 -4.94 -23.38
N TRP A 1068 -12.47 -5.39 -24.21
CA TRP A 1068 -13.54 -4.56 -24.78
C TRP A 1068 -14.56 -4.05 -23.77
N ILE A 1069 -14.60 -4.65 -22.57
CA ILE A 1069 -15.51 -4.22 -21.49
C ILE A 1069 -14.98 -2.99 -20.75
N ILE A 1070 -13.69 -2.68 -20.92
CA ILE A 1070 -13.04 -1.51 -20.31
C ILE A 1070 -13.43 -0.26 -21.13
N PRO A 1071 -13.86 0.86 -20.52
CA PRO A 1071 -14.17 2.08 -21.27
C PRO A 1071 -12.92 2.73 -21.90
N THR A 1072 -13.04 3.26 -23.12
CA THR A 1072 -11.99 4.03 -23.83
C THR A 1072 -11.69 5.40 -23.20
N ALA A 1073 -12.62 5.97 -22.43
CA ALA A 1073 -12.50 7.34 -21.91
C ALA A 1073 -11.54 7.44 -20.70
N GLY A 1074 -10.25 7.62 -20.96
CA GLY A 1074 -9.28 8.13 -19.98
C GLY A 1074 -9.28 9.66 -19.94
N ARG A 1075 -8.97 10.28 -18.79
CA ARG A 1075 -8.75 11.74 -18.74
C ARG A 1075 -7.57 12.11 -19.64
N ASN A 1076 -7.62 13.30 -20.25
CA ASN A 1076 -6.55 13.96 -21.05
C ASN A 1076 -5.26 14.29 -20.25
N ASN A 1077 -4.88 13.48 -19.26
CA ASN A 1077 -3.81 13.76 -18.31
C ASN A 1077 -2.49 13.07 -18.69
N GLY A 1078 -2.34 12.60 -19.93
CA GLY A 1078 -1.12 11.94 -20.41
C GLY A 1078 -0.99 10.45 -20.06
N TRP A 1079 -2.03 9.83 -19.47
CA TRP A 1079 -2.08 8.38 -19.23
C TRP A 1079 -2.84 7.67 -20.35
N SER A 1080 -2.41 6.47 -20.66
CA SER A 1080 -2.90 5.61 -21.73
C SER A 1080 -4.25 4.95 -21.35
N PRO A 1081 -5.32 5.05 -22.19
CA PRO A 1081 -6.59 4.36 -21.98
C PRO A 1081 -6.45 2.88 -21.59
N PRO A 1082 -6.96 2.45 -20.43
CA PRO A 1082 -6.72 1.08 -19.93
C PRO A 1082 -7.21 -0.04 -20.86
N GLN A 1083 -8.26 0.22 -21.65
CA GLN A 1083 -8.72 -0.68 -22.71
C GLN A 1083 -7.63 -0.93 -23.75
N LEU A 1084 -7.12 0.16 -24.32
CA LEU A 1084 -6.12 0.12 -25.39
C LEU A 1084 -4.79 -0.44 -24.88
N ASP A 1085 -4.45 -0.20 -23.62
CA ASP A 1085 -3.30 -0.81 -22.97
C ASP A 1085 -3.42 -2.32 -22.81
N ALA A 1086 -4.59 -2.81 -22.38
CA ALA A 1086 -4.84 -4.24 -22.28
C ALA A 1086 -4.74 -4.92 -23.65
N GLN A 1087 -5.32 -4.29 -24.69
CA GLN A 1087 -5.24 -4.77 -26.07
C GLN A 1087 -3.81 -4.79 -26.61
N ARG A 1088 -3.05 -3.70 -26.40
CA ARG A 1088 -1.62 -3.63 -26.73
C ARG A 1088 -0.83 -4.74 -26.02
N ALA A 1089 -1.07 -4.97 -24.73
CA ALA A 1089 -0.39 -6.00 -23.94
C ALA A 1089 -0.71 -7.42 -24.43
N ILE A 1090 -1.98 -7.68 -24.77
CA ILE A 1090 -2.41 -8.95 -25.39
C ILE A 1090 -1.69 -9.15 -26.72
N ALA A 1091 -1.66 -8.14 -27.60
CA ALA A 1091 -0.96 -8.23 -28.87
C ALA A 1091 0.55 -8.50 -28.68
N GLN A 1092 1.21 -7.79 -27.76
CA GLN A 1092 2.63 -8.02 -27.43
C GLN A 1092 2.88 -9.44 -26.94
N TYR A 1093 1.98 -10.00 -26.14
CA TYR A 1093 2.08 -11.39 -25.71
C TYR A 1093 2.05 -12.33 -26.92
N LEU A 1094 1.12 -12.11 -27.85
CA LEU A 1094 0.97 -12.94 -29.05
C LEU A 1094 2.18 -12.85 -30.00
N LEU A 1095 2.84 -11.69 -30.09
CA LEU A 1095 4.04 -11.48 -30.93
C LEU A 1095 5.29 -12.20 -30.40
N LEU A 1096 5.42 -12.33 -29.07
CA LEU A 1096 6.60 -12.96 -28.47
C LEU A 1096 6.57 -14.49 -28.58
N SER A 1097 7.75 -15.09 -28.70
CA SER A 1097 7.90 -16.56 -28.64
C SER A 1097 7.62 -17.09 -27.23
N ASP A 1098 7.29 -18.39 -27.11
CA ASP A 1098 7.02 -19.02 -25.81
C ASP A 1098 8.16 -18.84 -24.81
N ASN A 1099 9.42 -18.95 -25.25
CA ASN A 1099 10.57 -18.72 -24.36
C ASN A 1099 10.62 -17.27 -23.85
N GLN A 1100 10.40 -16.29 -24.73
CA GLN A 1100 10.37 -14.88 -24.34
C GLN A 1100 9.20 -14.58 -23.39
N ARG A 1101 8.04 -15.23 -23.59
CA ARG A 1101 6.90 -15.12 -22.67
C ARG A 1101 7.25 -15.69 -21.28
N HIS A 1102 8.00 -16.80 -21.24
CA HIS A 1102 8.40 -17.43 -19.99
C HIS A 1102 9.41 -16.64 -19.17
N GLU A 1103 10.36 -15.98 -19.85
CA GLU A 1103 11.43 -15.18 -19.23
C GLU A 1103 10.93 -13.83 -18.71
N ARG A 1104 9.84 -13.29 -19.26
CA ARG A 1104 9.32 -11.97 -18.92
C ARG A 1104 8.47 -11.96 -17.64
N PRO A 1105 8.79 -11.11 -16.64
CA PRO A 1105 7.93 -10.90 -15.47
C PRO A 1105 6.55 -10.36 -15.83
N PHE A 1106 5.51 -10.76 -15.08
CA PHE A 1106 4.13 -10.40 -15.45
C PHE A 1106 3.88 -8.87 -15.43
N ASN A 1107 4.44 -8.17 -14.45
CA ASN A 1107 4.33 -6.72 -14.32
C ASN A 1107 4.93 -5.93 -15.51
N GLN A 1108 5.74 -6.56 -16.36
CA GLN A 1108 6.25 -5.94 -17.58
C GLN A 1108 5.27 -6.00 -18.75
N TRP A 1109 4.18 -6.78 -18.67
CA TRP A 1109 3.12 -6.78 -19.68
C TRP A 1109 2.15 -5.62 -19.49
N THR A 1110 1.91 -5.21 -18.24
CA THR A 1110 0.90 -4.21 -17.89
C THR A 1110 1.44 -2.78 -17.79
N ASN A 1111 2.76 -2.59 -17.91
CA ASN A 1111 3.39 -1.28 -17.81
C ASN A 1111 3.40 -0.56 -19.17
N SER A 1112 2.90 0.67 -19.20
CA SER A 1112 2.86 1.51 -20.41
C SER A 1112 4.25 2.00 -20.82
N ASN A 1113 5.17 2.24 -19.88
CA ASN A 1113 6.44 2.97 -20.10
C ASN A 1113 7.64 2.14 -20.62
N PHE A 1114 7.42 0.93 -21.13
CA PHE A 1114 8.53 0.01 -21.44
C PHE A 1114 9.02 0.12 -22.90
N PHE A 1115 10.01 1.00 -23.14
CA PHE A 1115 10.81 1.04 -24.38
C PHE A 1115 12.30 0.71 -24.21
N ASP A 1116 12.73 0.25 -23.03
CA ASP A 1116 14.10 -0.25 -22.83
C ASP A 1116 14.17 -1.80 -22.81
#